data_AF-A0A922N639-F1
#
_entry.id   AF-A0A922N639-F1
#
_cell.length_a   1.000
_cell.length_b   1.000
_cell.length_c   1.000
_cell.angle_alpha   90.00
_cell.angle_beta   90.00
_cell.angle_gamma   90.00
#
_symmetry.space_group_name_H-M   'P 1'
#
loop_
_entity.id
_entity.type
_entity.pdbx_description
1 polymer ?
#
loop_
_entity_poly.entity_id
_entity_poly.type
_entity_poly.pdbx_seq_one_letter_code
_entity_poly.pdbx_strand_id
1 'polypeptide(L)'
;MEPSTPTSPSPSNIIRLDLTSLTPSPIPTSSPTPILSPTPIQYHESPDEFVQGGITYVKRAIIARKDFRQGTSHIWKYGLQYIRDSDKKEVYYCHECRVGKSKQELFVINGTSRIRNHLEQKHQIDPQSGIKRKGSVRKSIIDQQKDGAASSIFFWKESVEKFKELLIRWIVYCHIAFFQLENQYFRELLLFLNPALLNHLPKAAKTIRSWVMNAFISKKQQLREDLHHSRSRISISFDLWTSPNPYAILGVVAMWIDTTGMRRVTALGMRRIYGEHTGENLGSVVLELLEEYDISGDQIGYFMLDNASANDTAVEFILKDLCPWMKSKQRRHRRLRCLGHVINLCCQAFLMGRNCEKYLAKLEKHHQRGDYTKVEELWKKFGCLGRLHNLVRYIRLTPQRREEFATVIIGGDLSQFDGLELIQNNSTRWNLWFYSITRALNVRERLELFSARYHWFELEKIELALKDFYAATLLSEGKKTSLADWFSTLDCLLREISETKDHYHDIHTEDDNNFTWKQEWVLQGDEEKKRWFENAQLAVKHLWETEYKGRYPVEMLPPPARKERDPDPAFDRQREHKRIRIDAPVSTTDLYEQYISTDRLHNEEAGCNEAIAYWLSRYDSQRDLARFALDMFAISPLSDECERLFSSAKLTIVDRRGRLKADIIEACECLRAWYGKPQAEGNSDIEDSENEDD
;
A
#
# COMPACT_ATOMS: atom_id res chain seq x y z
N MET A 1 -44.02 33.80 -19.10
CA MET A 1 -43.43 32.89 -20.10
C MET A 1 -42.71 31.80 -19.32
N GLU A 2 -43.42 30.70 -19.06
CA GLU A 2 -42.87 29.48 -18.45
C GLU A 2 -41.95 28.74 -19.42
N PRO A 3 -40.99 27.96 -18.89
CA PRO A 3 -40.53 26.75 -19.57
C PRO A 3 -40.66 25.51 -18.68
N SER A 4 -41.65 24.68 -19.05
CA SER A 4 -41.67 23.21 -19.15
C SER A 4 -40.73 22.33 -18.29
N THR A 5 -41.38 21.57 -17.40
CA THR A 5 -40.93 20.32 -16.73
C THR A 5 -40.77 19.13 -17.70
N PRO A 6 -39.86 18.17 -17.42
CA PRO A 6 -39.87 16.85 -18.06
C PRO A 6 -40.62 15.80 -17.21
N THR A 7 -41.51 15.09 -17.89
CA THR A 7 -42.37 13.98 -17.46
C THR A 7 -41.65 12.70 -17.05
N SER A 8 -42.11 12.10 -15.96
CA SER A 8 -41.87 10.70 -15.55
C SER A 8 -42.78 9.73 -16.34
N PRO A 9 -42.38 8.47 -16.57
CA PRO A 9 -43.31 7.41 -16.94
C PRO A 9 -43.62 6.49 -15.75
N SER A 10 -44.87 6.03 -15.65
CA SER A 10 -45.36 4.95 -14.77
C SER A 10 -46.38 4.09 -15.58
N PRO A 11 -47.00 3.03 -15.03
CA PRO A 11 -46.51 1.64 -15.10
C PRO A 11 -47.55 0.65 -15.68
N SER A 12 -47.15 -0.49 -16.24
CA SER A 12 -47.97 -1.69 -16.57
C SER A 12 -47.02 -2.78 -17.12
N ASN A 13 -47.06 -4.08 -16.84
CA ASN A 13 -48.09 -4.98 -16.34
C ASN A 13 -47.49 -6.14 -15.52
N ILE A 14 -48.28 -6.58 -14.54
CA ILE A 14 -48.08 -7.68 -13.61
C ILE A 14 -48.49 -9.00 -14.29
N ILE A 15 -47.65 -10.05 -14.19
CA ILE A 15 -48.10 -11.44 -14.25
C ILE A 15 -47.56 -12.14 -12.99
N ARG A 16 -48.48 -12.49 -12.08
CA ARG A 16 -48.28 -13.40 -10.96
C ARG A 16 -48.14 -14.83 -11.49
N LEU A 17 -47.25 -15.63 -10.90
CA LEU A 17 -47.46 -17.06 -10.73
C LEU A 17 -46.81 -17.50 -9.39
N ASP A 18 -47.64 -18.15 -8.58
CA ASP A 18 -47.40 -18.54 -7.19
C ASP A 18 -46.39 -19.68 -7.02
N LEU A 19 -45.72 -19.63 -5.86
CA LEU A 19 -45.03 -20.74 -5.20
C LEU A 19 -46.05 -21.74 -4.61
N THR A 20 -45.85 -23.05 -4.78
CA THR A 20 -45.87 -24.04 -3.66
C THR A 20 -45.48 -25.47 -4.05
N SER A 21 -44.60 -26.04 -3.21
CA SER A 21 -44.43 -27.44 -2.79
C SER A 21 -44.02 -28.51 -3.81
N LEU A 22 -42.93 -29.26 -3.53
CA LEU A 22 -43.00 -30.59 -2.89
C LEU A 22 -41.59 -31.19 -2.63
N THR A 23 -41.55 -32.00 -1.58
CA THR A 23 -40.48 -32.69 -0.81
C THR A 23 -39.91 -33.98 -1.47
N PRO A 24 -38.93 -34.70 -0.86
CA PRO A 24 -37.85 -35.43 -1.57
C PRO A 24 -37.91 -36.98 -1.60
N SER A 25 -36.91 -37.55 -2.32
CA SER A 25 -36.34 -38.94 -2.31
C SER A 25 -37.01 -39.98 -3.25
N PRO A 26 -36.35 -41.07 -3.75
CA PRO A 26 -35.17 -41.78 -3.20
C PRO A 26 -34.10 -42.33 -4.20
N ILE A 27 -33.07 -42.97 -3.61
CA ILE A 27 -31.96 -43.78 -4.20
C ILE A 27 -32.48 -45.05 -4.91
N PRO A 28 -31.80 -45.54 -5.96
CA PRO A 28 -31.80 -46.96 -6.29
C PRO A 28 -30.41 -47.59 -6.43
N THR A 29 -30.31 -48.80 -5.88
CA THR A 29 -29.21 -49.78 -5.98
C THR A 29 -29.61 -50.87 -6.99
N SER A 30 -28.71 -51.34 -7.89
CA SER A 30 -28.72 -52.73 -8.42
C SER A 30 -27.53 -53.07 -9.35
N SER A 31 -26.72 -54.04 -8.91
CA SER A 31 -26.34 -55.33 -9.55
C SER A 31 -25.64 -55.44 -10.93
N PRO A 32 -24.85 -56.52 -11.18
CA PRO A 32 -23.78 -56.60 -12.18
C PRO A 32 -24.21 -57.18 -13.54
N THR A 33 -23.45 -56.89 -14.61
CA THR A 33 -23.62 -57.46 -15.97
C THR A 33 -22.26 -57.95 -16.54
N PRO A 34 -22.24 -58.84 -17.55
CA PRO A 34 -21.45 -60.07 -17.54
C PRO A 34 -20.15 -59.97 -18.35
N ILE A 35 -19.19 -60.86 -18.04
CA ILE A 35 -17.95 -61.05 -18.80
C ILE A 35 -18.26 -61.73 -20.14
N LEU A 36 -18.08 -61.01 -21.24
CA LEU A 36 -18.07 -61.57 -22.61
C LEU A 36 -16.64 -61.96 -23.01
N SER A 37 -16.48 -63.18 -23.52
CA SER A 37 -15.23 -63.72 -24.06
C SER A 37 -14.85 -63.04 -25.40
N PRO A 38 -13.56 -62.83 -25.75
CA PRO A 38 -13.18 -62.13 -26.98
C PRO A 38 -13.18 -63.03 -28.22
N THR A 39 -13.76 -62.54 -29.32
CA THR A 39 -13.76 -63.13 -30.68
C THR A 39 -12.36 -63.06 -31.35
N PRO A 40 -11.93 -64.05 -32.18
CA PRO A 40 -10.64 -64.00 -32.87
C PRO A 40 -10.58 -62.93 -33.98
N ILE A 41 -9.45 -62.23 -34.10
CA ILE A 41 -9.19 -61.23 -35.15
C ILE A 41 -8.76 -61.95 -36.43
N GLN A 42 -9.48 -61.74 -37.55
CA GLN A 42 -9.13 -62.27 -38.88
C GLN A 42 -8.49 -61.16 -39.75
N TYR A 43 -7.28 -61.39 -40.26
CA TYR A 43 -6.56 -60.48 -41.17
C TYR A 43 -6.72 -60.94 -42.63
N HIS A 44 -6.75 -60.01 -43.60
CA HIS A 44 -6.73 -60.32 -45.04
C HIS A 44 -5.49 -61.14 -45.44
N GLU A 45 -5.67 -62.11 -46.35
CA GLU A 45 -4.67 -63.11 -46.78
C GLU A 45 -3.31 -62.49 -47.12
N SER A 46 -2.26 -62.90 -46.40
CA SER A 46 -0.86 -62.52 -46.64
C SER A 46 -0.34 -63.08 -47.97
N PRO A 47 0.50 -62.35 -48.72
CA PRO A 47 0.99 -62.83 -50.01
C PRO A 47 1.92 -64.02 -49.81
N ASP A 48 1.83 -65.03 -50.65
CA ASP A 48 2.68 -66.22 -50.56
C ASP A 48 4.16 -65.90 -50.79
N GLU A 49 4.43 -64.89 -51.61
CA GLU A 49 5.74 -64.32 -51.88
C GLU A 49 5.65 -62.81 -52.04
N PHE A 50 6.67 -62.07 -51.60
CA PHE A 50 6.81 -60.64 -51.92
C PHE A 50 8.28 -60.20 -52.04
N VAL A 51 8.52 -59.12 -52.78
CA VAL A 51 9.86 -58.54 -52.98
C VAL A 51 9.95 -57.21 -52.25
N GLN A 52 10.99 -57.03 -51.44
CA GLN A 52 11.29 -55.74 -50.80
C GLN A 52 12.80 -55.46 -50.86
N GLY A 53 13.17 -54.33 -51.49
CA GLY A 53 14.56 -53.92 -51.64
C GLY A 53 15.38 -54.85 -52.53
N GLY A 54 14.78 -55.42 -53.58
CA GLY A 54 15.44 -56.36 -54.50
C GLY A 54 15.63 -57.78 -53.97
N ILE A 55 15.08 -58.10 -52.79
CA ILE A 55 15.17 -59.42 -52.16
C ILE A 55 13.78 -60.04 -52.07
N THR A 56 13.68 -61.31 -52.46
CA THR A 56 12.46 -62.13 -52.39
C THR A 56 12.27 -62.74 -50.99
N TYR A 57 11.03 -62.74 -50.52
CA TYR A 57 10.61 -63.33 -49.25
C TYR A 57 9.44 -64.27 -49.49
N VAL A 58 9.58 -65.53 -49.07
CA VAL A 58 8.56 -66.58 -49.26
C VAL A 58 7.97 -66.98 -47.92
N LYS A 59 6.65 -67.10 -47.85
CA LYS A 59 5.92 -67.48 -46.63
C LYS A 59 6.36 -68.87 -46.16
N ARG A 60 6.82 -68.98 -44.92
CA ARG A 60 7.43 -70.22 -44.39
C ARG A 60 6.50 -71.43 -44.47
N ALA A 61 5.20 -71.21 -44.27
CA ALA A 61 4.19 -72.27 -44.30
C ALA A 61 4.10 -73.00 -45.65
N ILE A 62 4.54 -72.38 -46.75
CA ILE A 62 4.56 -72.98 -48.10
C ILE A 62 5.77 -73.91 -48.26
N ILE A 63 6.88 -73.58 -47.61
CA ILE A 63 8.16 -74.30 -47.73
C ILE A 63 8.25 -75.45 -46.71
N ALA A 64 7.51 -75.37 -45.60
CA ALA A 64 7.61 -76.35 -44.51
C ALA A 64 6.81 -77.65 -44.78
N ARG A 65 7.31 -78.80 -44.29
CA ARG A 65 6.61 -80.09 -44.33
C ARG A 65 5.39 -80.09 -43.38
N LYS A 66 4.42 -81.01 -43.60
CA LYS A 66 3.03 -81.06 -43.07
C LYS A 66 2.78 -80.78 -41.57
N ASP A 67 3.80 -80.61 -40.73
CA ASP A 67 3.68 -80.42 -39.27
C ASP A 67 4.12 -79.02 -38.77
N PHE A 68 4.25 -78.02 -39.64
CA PHE A 68 4.63 -76.66 -39.22
C PHE A 68 3.56 -76.01 -38.33
N ARG A 69 3.94 -75.68 -37.09
CA ARG A 69 3.13 -74.91 -36.15
C ARG A 69 3.79 -73.56 -35.89
N GLN A 70 2.98 -72.50 -36.01
CA GLN A 70 3.42 -71.16 -35.64
C GLN A 70 3.64 -71.07 -34.12
N GLY A 71 4.58 -70.22 -33.69
CA GLY A 71 4.91 -70.10 -32.27
C GLY A 71 3.71 -69.68 -31.40
N THR A 72 3.81 -69.91 -30.09
CA THR A 72 2.70 -69.68 -29.13
C THR A 72 2.63 -68.25 -28.58
N SER A 73 3.63 -67.41 -28.89
CA SER A 73 3.66 -66.00 -28.46
C SER A 73 2.52 -65.19 -29.08
N HIS A 74 1.98 -64.22 -28.32
CA HIS A 74 0.88 -63.36 -28.77
C HIS A 74 1.23 -62.52 -30.01
N ILE A 75 2.51 -62.31 -30.31
CA ILE A 75 2.98 -61.60 -31.51
C ILE A 75 2.44 -62.26 -32.78
N TRP A 76 2.27 -63.58 -32.79
CA TRP A 76 1.82 -64.34 -33.96
C TRP A 76 0.35 -64.12 -34.28
N LYS A 77 -0.40 -63.46 -33.39
CA LYS A 77 -1.75 -62.94 -33.72
C LYS A 77 -1.68 -61.82 -34.76
N TYR A 78 -0.54 -61.13 -34.89
CA TYR A 78 -0.37 -59.91 -35.69
C TYR A 78 0.63 -60.06 -36.84
N GLY A 79 1.09 -61.29 -37.14
CA GLY A 79 2.09 -61.50 -38.18
C GLY A 79 2.47 -62.96 -38.42
N LEU A 80 3.31 -63.18 -39.44
CA LEU A 80 3.69 -64.50 -39.93
C LEU A 80 5.20 -64.61 -40.17
N GLN A 81 5.70 -65.85 -40.31
CA GLN A 81 7.08 -66.13 -40.65
C GLN A 81 7.29 -66.19 -42.16
N TYR A 82 8.30 -65.46 -42.65
CA TYR A 82 8.78 -65.53 -44.03
C TYR A 82 10.25 -65.92 -44.04
N ILE A 83 10.68 -66.59 -45.11
CA ILE A 83 12.07 -66.94 -45.35
C ILE A 83 12.61 -65.94 -46.36
N ARG A 84 13.68 -65.24 -45.99
CA ARG A 84 14.42 -64.36 -46.87
C ARG A 84 15.28 -65.20 -47.82
N ASP A 85 15.08 -65.05 -49.12
CA ASP A 85 15.71 -65.96 -50.10
C ASP A 85 17.25 -65.84 -50.13
N SER A 86 17.77 -64.64 -49.89
CA SER A 86 19.21 -64.33 -49.98
C SER A 86 20.09 -65.07 -48.98
N ASP A 87 19.61 -65.32 -47.75
CA ASP A 87 20.39 -65.97 -46.69
C ASP A 87 19.60 -67.01 -45.89
N LYS A 88 18.41 -67.37 -46.39
CA LYS A 88 17.47 -68.34 -45.80
C LYS A 88 17.07 -68.05 -44.35
N LYS A 89 17.29 -66.82 -43.86
CA LYS A 89 16.87 -66.43 -42.51
C LYS A 89 15.38 -66.18 -42.43
N GLU A 90 14.82 -66.53 -41.29
CA GLU A 90 13.42 -66.30 -40.99
C GLU A 90 13.20 -64.88 -40.49
N VAL A 91 12.23 -64.20 -41.09
CA VAL A 91 11.85 -62.84 -40.73
C VAL A 91 10.38 -62.77 -40.34
N TYR A 92 10.08 -61.83 -39.45
CA TYR A 92 8.72 -61.52 -39.03
C TYR A 92 8.05 -60.57 -40.02
N TYR A 93 6.90 -60.97 -40.54
CA TYR A 93 6.04 -60.15 -41.39
C TYR A 93 4.86 -59.62 -40.57
N CYS A 94 4.69 -58.31 -40.51
CA CYS A 94 3.67 -57.66 -39.68
C CYS A 94 2.40 -57.36 -40.49
N HIS A 95 1.27 -57.96 -40.09
CA HIS A 95 -0.03 -57.70 -40.73
C HIS A 95 -0.49 -56.25 -40.53
N GLU A 96 -0.21 -55.66 -39.36
CA GLU A 96 -0.61 -54.29 -39.04
C GLU A 96 0.14 -53.25 -39.90
N CYS A 97 1.43 -53.47 -40.17
CA CYS A 97 2.17 -52.66 -41.15
C CYS A 97 1.53 -52.75 -42.55
N ARG A 98 1.08 -53.95 -42.96
CA ARG A 98 0.44 -54.12 -44.27
C ARG A 98 -0.90 -53.41 -44.35
N VAL A 99 -1.75 -53.58 -43.33
CA VAL A 99 -3.06 -52.91 -43.23
C VAL A 99 -2.87 -51.39 -43.27
N GLY A 100 -1.88 -50.87 -42.55
CA GLY A 100 -1.53 -49.45 -42.56
C GLY A 100 -0.75 -48.96 -43.80
N LYS A 101 -0.62 -49.79 -44.85
CA LYS A 101 0.18 -49.52 -46.08
C LYS A 101 1.61 -49.02 -45.79
N SER A 102 2.16 -49.39 -44.63
CA SER A 102 3.50 -49.02 -44.18
C SER A 102 4.54 -50.02 -44.67
N LYS A 103 5.76 -49.56 -44.91
CA LYS A 103 6.91 -50.44 -45.25
C LYS A 103 7.12 -51.48 -44.15
N GLN A 104 7.34 -52.73 -44.54
CA GLN A 104 7.58 -53.84 -43.59
C GLN A 104 8.95 -53.69 -42.92
N GLU A 105 8.97 -53.76 -41.60
CA GLU A 105 10.21 -53.87 -40.81
C GLU A 105 10.49 -55.37 -40.62
N LEU A 106 11.33 -55.92 -41.50
CA LEU A 106 11.56 -57.37 -41.62
C LEU A 106 12.61 -57.83 -40.60
N PHE A 107 12.20 -57.99 -39.35
CA PHE A 107 13.07 -58.44 -38.25
C PHE A 107 13.46 -59.91 -38.41
N VAL A 108 14.76 -60.23 -38.37
CA VAL A 108 15.22 -61.62 -38.26
C VAL A 108 14.79 -62.19 -36.89
N ILE A 109 14.18 -63.38 -36.91
CA ILE A 109 13.60 -64.02 -35.73
C ILE A 109 14.72 -64.71 -34.93
N ASN A 110 15.39 -63.96 -34.07
CA ASN A 110 16.36 -64.48 -33.07
C ASN A 110 15.79 -64.45 -31.64
N GLY A 111 14.52 -64.07 -31.51
CA GLY A 111 13.82 -63.80 -30.25
C GLY A 111 12.63 -62.87 -30.48
N THR A 112 11.74 -62.76 -29.50
CA THR A 112 10.47 -62.04 -29.66
C THR A 112 10.51 -60.58 -29.21
N SER A 113 11.56 -60.14 -28.51
CA SER A 113 11.66 -58.79 -27.92
C SER A 113 11.63 -57.65 -28.94
N ARG A 114 12.37 -57.77 -30.05
CA ARG A 114 12.36 -56.73 -31.12
C ARG A 114 10.98 -56.62 -31.78
N ILE A 115 10.30 -57.75 -31.94
CA ILE A 115 8.96 -57.81 -32.54
C ILE A 115 7.93 -57.21 -31.56
N ARG A 116 8.02 -57.50 -30.26
CA ARG A 116 7.15 -56.88 -29.24
C ARG A 116 7.31 -55.36 -29.20
N ASN A 117 8.56 -54.87 -29.19
CA ASN A 117 8.82 -53.42 -29.20
C ASN A 117 8.24 -52.75 -30.45
N HIS A 118 8.35 -53.38 -31.62
CA HIS A 118 7.73 -52.88 -32.85
C HIS A 118 6.19 -52.83 -32.75
N LEU A 119 5.56 -53.91 -32.27
CA LEU A 119 4.10 -53.97 -32.11
C LEU A 119 3.60 -52.95 -31.08
N GLU A 120 4.35 -52.71 -30.00
CA GLU A 120 4.06 -51.69 -28.99
C GLU A 120 4.20 -50.28 -29.56
N GLN A 121 5.36 -49.95 -30.12
CA GLN A 121 5.67 -48.58 -30.54
C GLN A 121 4.89 -48.14 -31.78
N LYS A 122 4.74 -49.02 -32.77
CA LYS A 122 4.14 -48.67 -34.07
C LYS A 122 2.65 -48.97 -34.14
N HIS A 123 2.19 -49.96 -33.39
CA HIS A 123 0.81 -50.47 -33.49
C HIS A 123 0.04 -50.44 -32.17
N GLN A 124 0.64 -49.93 -31.08
CA GLN A 124 0.01 -49.79 -29.76
C GLN A 124 -0.55 -51.11 -29.23
N ILE A 125 0.14 -52.21 -29.53
CA ILE A 125 -0.17 -53.54 -29.03
C ILE A 125 0.67 -53.76 -27.78
N ASP A 126 -0.01 -53.96 -26.66
CA ASP A 126 0.63 -54.11 -25.37
C ASP A 126 1.54 -55.37 -25.33
N PRO A 127 2.82 -55.24 -24.93
CA PRO A 127 3.81 -56.31 -25.06
C PRO A 127 3.60 -57.45 -24.06
N GLN A 128 2.78 -57.28 -23.01
CA GLN A 128 2.47 -58.32 -22.03
C GLN A 128 1.16 -59.03 -22.35
N SER A 129 0.10 -58.27 -22.62
CA SER A 129 -1.25 -58.80 -22.87
C SER A 129 -1.52 -59.17 -24.34
N GLY A 130 -0.76 -58.61 -25.29
CA GLY A 130 -0.97 -58.84 -26.72
C GLY A 130 -2.28 -58.27 -27.26
N ILE A 131 -2.89 -57.32 -26.52
CA ILE A 131 -4.16 -56.68 -26.89
C ILE A 131 -3.85 -55.36 -27.60
N LYS A 132 -4.41 -55.19 -28.81
CA LYS A 132 -4.37 -53.92 -29.54
C LYS A 132 -5.24 -52.89 -28.83
N ARG A 133 -4.63 -51.83 -28.30
CA ARG A 133 -5.38 -50.74 -27.65
C ARG A 133 -6.22 -50.06 -28.74
N LYS A 134 -7.55 -50.13 -28.65
CA LYS A 134 -8.45 -49.38 -29.56
C LYS A 134 -8.07 -47.91 -29.43
N GLY A 135 -7.64 -47.32 -30.55
CA GLY A 135 -7.12 -45.96 -30.58
C GLY A 135 -8.05 -45.01 -29.84
N SER A 136 -7.56 -44.46 -28.73
CA SER A 136 -8.00 -43.13 -28.33
C SER A 136 -7.75 -42.25 -29.54
N VAL A 137 -8.79 -41.56 -29.99
CA VAL A 137 -8.69 -40.39 -30.85
C VAL A 137 -7.40 -39.67 -30.49
N ARG A 138 -6.54 -39.42 -31.49
CA ARG A 138 -5.28 -38.69 -31.36
C ARG A 138 -5.55 -37.51 -30.41
N LYS A 139 -5.09 -37.63 -29.18
CA LYS A 139 -5.13 -36.53 -28.22
C LYS A 139 -4.38 -35.39 -28.89
N SER A 140 -5.04 -34.24 -29.00
CA SER A 140 -4.47 -33.03 -29.56
C SER A 140 -3.13 -32.73 -28.87
N ILE A 141 -2.23 -31.99 -29.52
CA ILE A 141 -1.02 -31.43 -28.88
C ILE A 141 -1.40 -30.69 -27.56
N ILE A 142 -2.63 -30.18 -27.47
CA ILE A 142 -3.26 -29.58 -26.28
C ILE A 142 -3.38 -30.57 -25.10
N ASP A 143 -3.67 -31.84 -25.34
CA ASP A 143 -3.84 -32.83 -24.27
C ASP A 143 -2.50 -33.45 -23.82
N GLN A 144 -1.45 -33.45 -24.65
CA GLN A 144 -0.09 -33.75 -24.21
C GLN A 144 0.51 -32.62 -23.36
N GLN A 145 0.12 -31.37 -23.62
CA GLN A 145 0.44 -30.23 -22.74
C GLN A 145 -0.27 -30.33 -21.37
N LYS A 146 -1.43 -31.01 -21.29
CA LYS A 146 -2.14 -31.26 -20.01
C LYS A 146 -1.48 -32.33 -19.13
N ASP A 147 -0.80 -33.32 -19.70
CA ASP A 147 -0.14 -34.36 -18.90
C ASP A 147 1.25 -33.89 -18.41
N GLY A 148 1.93 -33.02 -19.18
CA GLY A 148 3.01 -32.17 -18.67
C GLY A 148 2.51 -31.10 -17.68
N ALA A 149 1.19 -30.89 -17.63
CA ALA A 149 0.61 -29.90 -16.74
C ALA A 149 0.69 -30.31 -15.28
N ALA A 150 0.66 -31.59 -14.90
CA ALA A 150 0.64 -32.00 -13.48
C ALA A 150 1.87 -31.54 -12.68
N SER A 151 3.07 -31.66 -13.25
CA SER A 151 4.31 -31.13 -12.66
C SER A 151 4.43 -29.61 -12.79
N SER A 152 3.70 -29.03 -13.73
CA SER A 152 3.63 -27.59 -13.94
C SER A 152 2.50 -26.91 -13.15
N ILE A 153 1.46 -27.61 -12.68
CA ILE A 153 0.31 -27.04 -11.97
C ILE A 153 0.76 -26.40 -10.66
N PHE A 154 1.81 -26.95 -10.01
CA PHE A 154 2.39 -26.36 -8.81
C PHE A 154 3.19 -25.07 -9.14
N PHE A 155 4.04 -25.13 -10.17
CA PHE A 155 4.83 -23.99 -10.66
C PHE A 155 3.94 -22.85 -11.24
N TRP A 156 2.86 -23.22 -11.94
CA TRP A 156 1.88 -22.29 -12.49
C TRP A 156 0.93 -21.76 -11.43
N LYS A 157 0.56 -22.53 -10.40
CA LYS A 157 -0.28 -22.01 -9.30
C LYS A 157 0.45 -20.88 -8.57
N GLU A 158 1.72 -21.07 -8.23
CA GLU A 158 2.54 -20.03 -7.61
C GLU A 158 2.72 -18.82 -8.54
N SER A 159 2.97 -19.06 -9.83
CA SER A 159 3.07 -18.00 -10.84
C SER A 159 1.76 -17.23 -11.03
N VAL A 160 0.60 -17.89 -10.95
CA VAL A 160 -0.73 -17.28 -11.08
C VAL A 160 -1.10 -16.49 -9.83
N GLU A 161 -0.83 -17.01 -8.63
CA GLU A 161 -1.04 -16.23 -7.40
C GLU A 161 -0.12 -15.01 -7.35
N LYS A 162 1.14 -15.15 -7.80
CA LYS A 162 2.05 -14.00 -7.93
C LYS A 162 1.54 -12.99 -8.95
N PHE A 163 1.06 -13.45 -10.10
CA PHE A 163 0.42 -12.58 -11.10
C PHE A 163 -0.77 -11.82 -10.52
N LYS A 164 -1.67 -12.49 -9.79
CA LYS A 164 -2.81 -11.85 -9.12
C LYS A 164 -2.35 -10.81 -8.11
N GLU A 165 -1.35 -11.12 -7.30
CA GLU A 165 -0.79 -10.20 -6.32
C GLU A 165 -0.24 -8.93 -7.02
N LEU A 166 0.59 -9.10 -8.05
CA LEU A 166 1.16 -7.99 -8.83
C LEU A 166 0.07 -7.16 -9.52
N LEU A 167 -0.96 -7.82 -10.06
CA LEU A 167 -2.10 -7.15 -10.68
C LEU A 167 -2.88 -6.32 -9.66
N ILE A 168 -3.15 -6.86 -8.46
CA ILE A 168 -3.82 -6.13 -7.38
C ILE A 168 -2.97 -4.93 -6.95
N ARG A 169 -1.66 -5.12 -6.74
CA ARG A 169 -0.72 -4.03 -6.41
C ARG A 169 -0.78 -2.90 -7.43
N TRP A 170 -0.71 -3.23 -8.72
CA TRP A 170 -0.84 -2.24 -9.80
C TRP A 170 -2.20 -1.53 -9.79
N ILE A 171 -3.30 -2.27 -9.60
CA ILE A 171 -4.66 -1.71 -9.56
C ILE A 171 -4.82 -0.68 -8.43
N VAL A 172 -4.38 -1.04 -7.22
CA VAL A 172 -4.56 -0.20 -6.03
C VAL A 172 -3.60 0.98 -6.04
N TYR A 173 -2.35 0.77 -6.45
CA TYR A 173 -1.32 1.80 -6.44
C TYR A 173 -1.52 2.83 -7.55
N CYS A 174 -1.85 2.39 -8.77
CA CYS A 174 -2.05 3.28 -9.92
C CYS A 174 -3.52 3.71 -10.09
N HIS A 175 -4.39 3.43 -9.12
CA HIS A 175 -5.80 3.82 -9.16
C HIS A 175 -6.51 3.37 -10.47
N ILE A 176 -6.27 2.12 -10.92
CA ILE A 176 -6.85 1.55 -12.16
C ILE A 176 -8.31 1.11 -11.98
N ALA A 177 -9.25 1.71 -12.70
CA ALA A 177 -10.65 1.30 -12.64
C ALA A 177 -10.84 -0.18 -13.06
N PHE A 178 -11.60 -0.97 -12.30
CA PHE A 178 -11.66 -2.44 -12.50
C PHE A 178 -12.14 -2.86 -13.90
N PHE A 179 -12.99 -2.06 -14.54
CA PHE A 179 -13.46 -2.33 -15.90
C PHE A 179 -12.34 -2.21 -16.95
N GLN A 180 -11.19 -1.57 -16.64
CA GLN A 180 -10.04 -1.51 -17.55
C GLN A 180 -9.46 -2.89 -17.83
N LEU A 181 -9.70 -3.87 -16.94
CA LEU A 181 -9.29 -5.26 -17.16
C LEU A 181 -10.23 -6.00 -18.12
N GLU A 182 -11.40 -5.43 -18.41
CA GLU A 182 -12.30 -5.87 -19.49
C GLU A 182 -11.92 -5.23 -20.83
N ASN A 183 -11.07 -4.20 -20.84
CA ASN A 183 -10.65 -3.50 -22.05
C ASN A 183 -9.97 -4.47 -23.04
N GLN A 184 -10.45 -4.46 -24.28
CA GLN A 184 -9.99 -5.37 -25.33
C GLN A 184 -8.50 -5.15 -25.68
N TYR A 185 -8.03 -3.90 -25.75
CA TYR A 185 -6.63 -3.59 -26.04
C TYR A 185 -5.69 -4.05 -24.92
N PHE A 186 -6.09 -3.89 -23.65
CA PHE A 186 -5.33 -4.41 -22.52
C PHE A 186 -5.21 -5.94 -22.57
N ARG A 187 -6.30 -6.62 -22.94
CA ARG A 187 -6.32 -8.08 -23.11
C ARG A 187 -5.43 -8.52 -24.27
N GLU A 188 -5.45 -7.81 -25.40
CA GLU A 188 -4.59 -8.07 -26.56
C GLU A 188 -3.10 -7.90 -26.22
N LEU A 189 -2.74 -6.90 -25.42
CA LEU A 189 -1.37 -6.73 -24.91
C LEU A 189 -0.94 -7.93 -24.05
N LEU A 190 -1.76 -8.33 -23.08
CA LEU A 190 -1.43 -9.49 -22.23
C LEU A 190 -1.38 -10.80 -23.01
N LEU A 191 -2.23 -10.93 -24.03
CA LEU A 191 -2.23 -12.04 -24.98
C LEU A 191 -0.92 -12.13 -25.76
N PHE A 192 -0.43 -10.98 -26.25
CA PHE A 192 0.85 -10.91 -26.96
C PHE A 192 2.01 -11.37 -26.07
N LEU A 193 2.02 -10.96 -24.79
CA LEU A 193 3.04 -11.37 -23.83
C LEU A 193 2.94 -12.86 -23.48
N ASN A 194 1.72 -13.35 -23.20
CA ASN A 194 1.49 -14.75 -22.91
C ASN A 194 0.01 -15.14 -23.11
N PRO A 195 -0.31 -15.92 -24.16
CA PRO A 195 -1.67 -16.37 -24.44
C PRO A 195 -2.34 -17.17 -23.32
N ALA A 196 -1.56 -17.82 -22.45
CA ALA A 196 -2.09 -18.60 -21.33
C ALA A 196 -2.75 -17.73 -20.24
N LEU A 197 -2.40 -16.43 -20.17
CA LEU A 197 -2.93 -15.51 -19.15
C LEU A 197 -4.44 -15.25 -19.29
N LEU A 198 -5.01 -15.38 -20.49
CA LEU A 198 -6.46 -15.20 -20.71
C LEU A 198 -7.31 -16.15 -19.86
N ASN A 199 -6.82 -17.35 -19.60
CA ASN A 199 -7.54 -18.33 -18.79
C ASN A 199 -7.58 -17.93 -17.30
N HIS A 200 -6.69 -17.03 -16.89
CA HIS A 200 -6.54 -16.58 -15.51
C HIS A 200 -7.04 -15.14 -15.31
N LEU A 201 -7.12 -14.34 -16.38
CA LEU A 201 -7.67 -12.99 -16.33
C LEU A 201 -9.17 -13.02 -16.07
N PRO A 202 -9.66 -12.27 -15.07
CA PRO A 202 -11.08 -12.20 -14.80
C PRO A 202 -11.84 -11.61 -15.98
N LYS A 203 -12.96 -12.24 -16.33
CA LYS A 203 -13.84 -11.75 -17.41
C LYS A 203 -14.77 -10.61 -16.98
N ALA A 204 -14.83 -10.33 -15.69
CA ALA A 204 -15.71 -9.32 -15.12
C ALA A 204 -15.05 -8.57 -13.96
N ALA A 205 -15.31 -7.27 -13.87
CA ALA A 205 -14.86 -6.37 -12.81
C ALA A 205 -15.32 -6.82 -11.42
N LYS A 206 -16.46 -7.52 -11.32
CA LYS A 206 -16.94 -8.11 -10.06
C LYS A 206 -15.95 -9.12 -9.47
N THR A 207 -15.29 -9.90 -10.31
CA THR A 207 -14.28 -10.87 -9.86
C THR A 207 -13.02 -10.15 -9.38
N ILE A 208 -12.62 -9.07 -10.04
CA ILE A 208 -11.49 -8.22 -9.59
C ILE A 208 -11.78 -7.57 -8.25
N ARG A 209 -12.99 -7.04 -8.07
CA ARG A 209 -13.44 -6.56 -6.76
C ARG A 209 -13.28 -7.65 -5.70
N SER A 210 -13.70 -8.88 -5.98
CA SER A 210 -13.54 -10.00 -5.04
C SER A 210 -12.07 -10.29 -4.73
N TRP A 211 -11.18 -10.22 -5.73
CA TRP A 211 -9.75 -10.39 -5.52
C TRP A 211 -9.16 -9.32 -4.60
N VAL A 212 -9.50 -8.05 -4.83
CA VAL A 212 -9.08 -6.92 -3.99
C VAL A 212 -9.61 -7.09 -2.56
N MET A 213 -10.89 -7.41 -2.38
CA MET A 213 -11.46 -7.62 -1.03
C MET A 213 -10.80 -8.79 -0.29
N ASN A 214 -10.52 -9.90 -0.98
CA ASN A 214 -9.85 -11.06 -0.37
C ASN A 214 -8.40 -10.71 0.03
N ALA A 215 -7.69 -9.97 -0.81
CA ALA A 215 -6.35 -9.48 -0.48
C ALA A 215 -6.39 -8.53 0.72
N PHE A 216 -7.38 -7.63 0.79
CA PHE A 216 -7.59 -6.73 1.91
C PHE A 216 -7.84 -7.50 3.21
N ILE A 217 -8.77 -8.46 3.22
CA ILE A 217 -9.04 -9.28 4.42
C ILE A 217 -7.79 -10.06 4.86
N SER A 218 -7.08 -10.67 3.91
CA SER A 218 -5.85 -11.41 4.21
C SER A 218 -4.74 -10.52 4.79
N LYS A 219 -4.54 -9.33 4.22
CA LYS A 219 -3.54 -8.37 4.70
C LYS A 219 -3.93 -7.70 6.01
N LYS A 220 -5.22 -7.46 6.22
CA LYS A 220 -5.77 -6.98 7.49
C LYS A 220 -5.45 -7.96 8.62
N GLN A 221 -5.62 -9.26 8.38
CA GLN A 221 -5.27 -10.28 9.36
C GLN A 221 -3.77 -10.30 9.68
N GLN A 222 -2.91 -10.16 8.66
CA GLN A 222 -1.46 -10.02 8.88
C GLN A 222 -1.14 -8.77 9.71
N LEU A 223 -1.73 -7.63 9.37
CA LEU A 223 -1.52 -6.39 10.12
C LEU A 223 -1.99 -6.50 11.58
N ARG A 224 -3.11 -7.18 11.84
CA ARG A 224 -3.57 -7.48 13.21
C ARG A 224 -2.53 -8.29 13.99
N GLU A 225 -1.93 -9.30 13.37
CA GLU A 225 -0.84 -10.08 13.98
C GLU A 225 0.42 -9.22 14.21
N ASP A 226 0.79 -8.37 13.27
CA ASP A 226 1.94 -7.45 13.40
C ASP A 226 1.75 -6.45 14.55
N LEU A 227 0.55 -5.90 14.69
CA LEU A 227 0.18 -4.98 15.77
C LEU A 227 0.20 -5.69 17.13
N HIS A 228 -0.30 -6.94 17.21
CA HIS A 228 -0.29 -7.69 18.46
C HIS A 228 1.13 -7.95 18.99
N HIS A 229 2.11 -8.11 18.10
CA HIS A 229 3.51 -8.36 18.45
C HIS A 229 4.36 -7.08 18.53
N SER A 230 3.75 -5.89 18.54
CA SER A 230 4.48 -4.63 18.62
C SER A 230 5.37 -4.53 19.87
N ARG A 231 6.52 -3.87 19.73
CA ARG A 231 7.44 -3.58 20.84
C ARG A 231 7.04 -2.35 21.64
N SER A 232 6.30 -1.44 21.02
CA SER A 232 5.68 -0.28 21.66
C SER A 232 4.16 -0.47 21.77
N ARG A 233 3.50 0.43 22.49
CA ARG A 233 2.08 0.72 22.31
C ARG A 233 1.80 1.24 20.90
N ILE A 234 0.54 1.10 20.49
CA ILE A 234 0.04 1.50 19.18
C ILE A 234 -0.63 2.87 19.34
N SER A 235 0.01 3.90 18.80
CA SER A 235 -0.57 5.25 18.79
C SER A 235 -1.41 5.45 17.53
N ILE A 236 -2.44 6.28 17.62
CA ILE A 236 -3.45 6.46 16.57
C ILE A 236 -3.45 7.91 16.10
N SER A 237 -3.68 8.10 14.80
CA SER A 237 -4.04 9.37 14.22
C SER A 237 -5.32 9.16 13.42
N PHE A 238 -6.23 10.13 13.45
CA PHE A 238 -7.40 10.11 12.58
C PHE A 238 -7.78 11.52 12.18
N ASP A 239 -8.35 11.64 10.99
CA ASP A 239 -8.82 12.92 10.47
C ASP A 239 -10.03 12.71 9.57
N LEU A 240 -10.86 13.74 9.45
CA LEU A 240 -12.11 13.70 8.72
C LEU A 240 -12.01 14.53 7.44
N TRP A 241 -12.20 13.86 6.31
CA TRP A 241 -12.17 14.48 5.00
C TRP A 241 -13.52 14.39 4.30
N THR A 242 -13.89 15.43 3.55
CA THR A 242 -15.03 15.38 2.64
C THR A 242 -14.55 15.09 1.23
N SER A 243 -14.97 13.95 0.68
CA SER A 243 -14.58 13.50 -0.66
C SER A 243 -15.21 14.34 -1.78
N PRO A 244 -14.69 14.24 -3.03
CA PRO A 244 -15.30 14.90 -4.19
C PRO A 244 -16.75 14.45 -4.47
N ASN A 245 -17.12 13.24 -4.05
CA ASN A 245 -18.47 12.69 -4.18
C ASN A 245 -19.30 12.83 -2.88
N PRO A 246 -19.38 14.06 -2.37
CA PRO A 246 -19.62 14.47 -0.96
C PRO A 246 -19.84 13.37 0.10
N TYR A 247 -18.85 12.51 0.32
CA TYR A 247 -18.85 11.60 1.48
C TYR A 247 -17.94 12.15 2.57
N ALA A 248 -18.43 12.14 3.81
CA ALA A 248 -17.57 12.30 4.98
C ALA A 248 -16.82 10.98 5.21
N ILE A 249 -15.50 11.02 5.15
CA ILE A 249 -14.63 9.86 5.25
C ILE A 249 -13.58 10.12 6.33
N LEU A 250 -13.55 9.25 7.33
CA LEU A 250 -12.59 9.24 8.41
C LEU A 250 -11.43 8.31 8.05
N GLY A 251 -10.23 8.87 7.90
CA GLY A 251 -9.00 8.09 7.80
C GLY A 251 -8.48 7.78 9.20
N VAL A 252 -8.05 6.54 9.45
CA VAL A 252 -7.46 6.12 10.73
C VAL A 252 -6.12 5.46 10.46
N VAL A 253 -5.08 5.92 11.13
CA VAL A 253 -3.68 5.52 10.98
C VAL A 253 -3.13 5.03 12.32
N ALA A 254 -2.39 3.93 12.28
CA ALA A 254 -1.64 3.40 13.42
C ALA A 254 -0.15 3.68 13.28
N MET A 255 0.50 3.93 14.42
CA MET A 255 1.92 4.20 14.58
C MET A 255 2.48 3.32 15.70
N TRP A 256 3.49 2.49 15.39
CA TRP A 256 4.10 1.58 16.37
C TRP A 256 5.55 1.25 16.01
N ILE A 257 6.27 0.61 16.93
CA ILE A 257 7.56 -0.04 16.67
C ILE A 257 7.32 -1.54 16.58
N ASP A 258 7.71 -2.14 15.46
CA ASP A 258 7.52 -3.56 15.21
C ASP A 258 8.55 -4.45 15.94
N THR A 259 8.44 -5.76 15.75
CA THR A 259 9.36 -6.76 16.34
C THR A 259 10.80 -6.63 15.86
N THR A 260 11.02 -6.04 14.68
CA THR A 260 12.35 -5.80 14.07
C THR A 260 12.99 -4.51 14.58
N GLY A 261 12.25 -3.71 15.36
CA GLY A 261 12.72 -2.42 15.85
C GLY A 261 12.53 -1.29 14.87
N MET A 262 11.76 -1.49 13.81
CA MET A 262 11.45 -0.45 12.84
C MET A 262 10.17 0.26 13.25
N ARG A 263 10.17 1.59 13.11
CA ARG A 263 8.94 2.36 13.21
C ARG A 263 8.05 2.07 12.00
N ARG A 264 6.77 1.85 12.26
CA ARG A 264 5.74 1.56 11.28
C ARG A 264 4.63 2.57 11.42
N VAL A 265 4.20 3.10 10.28
CA VAL A 265 3.04 3.97 10.18
C VAL A 265 2.21 3.53 8.98
N THR A 266 0.94 3.19 9.21
CA THR A 266 0.04 2.73 8.15
C THR A 266 -1.43 2.92 8.48
N ALA A 267 -2.27 2.95 7.44
CA ALA A 267 -3.71 3.06 7.60
C ALA A 267 -4.30 1.78 8.22
N LEU A 268 -5.11 1.93 9.26
CA LEU A 268 -6.00 0.89 9.77
C LEU A 268 -7.30 0.82 8.96
N GLY A 269 -7.79 1.96 8.49
CA GLY A 269 -9.07 2.00 7.81
C GLY A 269 -9.42 3.37 7.26
N MET A 270 -10.40 3.37 6.38
CA MET A 270 -10.97 4.58 5.77
C MET A 270 -12.49 4.46 5.77
N ARG A 271 -13.11 4.97 6.83
CA ARG A 271 -14.52 4.70 7.15
C ARG A 271 -15.41 5.86 6.76
N ARG A 272 -16.52 5.57 6.10
CA ARG A 272 -17.54 6.59 5.83
C ARG A 272 -18.27 6.93 7.13
N ILE A 273 -18.35 8.21 7.45
CA ILE A 273 -19.12 8.73 8.57
C ILE A 273 -20.54 9.07 8.10
N TYR A 274 -21.52 8.68 8.90
CA TYR A 274 -22.93 8.97 8.70
C TYR A 274 -23.46 9.81 9.85
N GLY A 275 -24.40 10.71 9.56
CA GLY A 275 -25.01 11.57 10.58
C GLY A 275 -24.11 12.75 10.96
N GLU A 276 -24.27 13.24 12.18
CA GLU A 276 -23.53 14.40 12.69
C GLU A 276 -22.06 14.08 12.94
N HIS A 277 -21.18 15.04 12.67
CA HIS A 277 -19.73 14.88 12.87
C HIS A 277 -19.33 15.20 14.32
N THR A 278 -20.08 14.69 15.30
CA THR A 278 -19.76 14.87 16.73
C THR A 278 -18.56 14.03 17.14
N GLY A 279 -17.87 14.44 18.21
CA GLY A 279 -16.74 13.68 18.72
C GLY A 279 -17.11 12.25 19.11
N GLU A 280 -18.30 12.03 19.66
CA GLU A 280 -18.80 10.70 20.02
C GLU A 280 -19.01 9.80 18.80
N ASN A 281 -19.56 10.34 17.70
CA ASN A 281 -19.78 9.56 16.47
C ASN A 281 -18.44 9.20 15.80
N LEU A 282 -17.48 10.14 15.78
CA LEU A 282 -16.13 9.83 15.30
C LEU A 282 -15.46 8.79 16.22
N GLY A 283 -15.58 8.97 17.54
CA GLY A 283 -15.05 8.06 18.55
C GLY A 283 -15.60 6.64 18.44
N SER A 284 -16.89 6.46 18.18
CA SER A 284 -17.50 5.14 18.02
C SER A 284 -16.96 4.41 16.78
N VAL A 285 -16.81 5.10 15.66
CA VAL A 285 -16.26 4.49 14.43
C VAL A 285 -14.79 4.11 14.60
N VAL A 286 -13.99 4.93 15.30
CA VAL A 286 -12.60 4.57 15.62
C VAL A 286 -12.57 3.38 16.57
N LEU A 287 -13.41 3.36 17.61
CA LEU A 287 -13.47 2.26 18.57
C LEU A 287 -13.81 0.92 17.88
N GLU A 288 -14.85 0.89 17.05
CA GLU A 288 -15.21 -0.30 16.24
C GLU A 288 -14.03 -0.77 15.39
N LEU A 289 -13.30 0.16 14.76
CA LEU A 289 -12.12 -0.20 13.96
C LEU A 289 -11.00 -0.78 14.84
N LEU A 290 -10.73 -0.20 16.01
CA LEU A 290 -9.73 -0.72 16.95
C LEU A 290 -10.09 -2.14 17.44
N GLU A 291 -11.37 -2.41 17.69
CA GLU A 291 -11.89 -3.74 18.04
C GLU A 291 -11.69 -4.75 16.90
N GLU A 292 -11.89 -4.35 15.63
CA GLU A 292 -11.63 -5.21 14.47
C GLU A 292 -10.15 -5.64 14.33
N TYR A 293 -9.23 -4.89 14.95
CA TYR A 293 -7.79 -5.19 15.02
C TYR A 293 -7.35 -5.78 16.37
N ASP A 294 -8.28 -6.10 17.28
CA ASP A 294 -8.02 -6.51 18.68
C ASP A 294 -7.09 -5.57 19.47
N ILE A 295 -7.13 -4.26 19.20
CA ILE A 295 -6.28 -3.32 19.94
C ILE A 295 -6.90 -3.08 21.32
N SER A 296 -6.28 -3.64 22.36
CA SER A 296 -6.74 -3.53 23.74
C SER A 296 -6.23 -2.27 24.46
N GLY A 297 -6.81 -1.97 25.63
CA GLY A 297 -6.43 -0.80 26.42
C GLY A 297 -5.01 -0.80 27.00
N ASP A 298 -4.34 -1.95 27.07
CA ASP A 298 -2.93 -2.06 27.42
C ASP A 298 -1.99 -1.82 26.22
N GLN A 299 -2.47 -2.08 25.00
CA GLN A 299 -1.77 -1.85 23.74
C GLN A 299 -1.97 -0.44 23.20
N ILE A 300 -3.11 0.21 23.46
CA ILE A 300 -3.40 1.56 22.96
C ILE A 300 -2.45 2.60 23.57
N GLY A 301 -1.88 3.44 22.70
CA GLY A 301 -0.94 4.50 23.03
C GLY A 301 -1.59 5.87 23.08
N TYR A 302 -1.02 6.82 22.34
CA TYR A 302 -1.47 8.20 22.26
C TYR A 302 -2.23 8.47 20.96
N PHE A 303 -2.99 9.56 20.93
CA PHE A 303 -3.74 10.03 19.78
C PHE A 303 -3.12 11.32 19.25
N MET A 304 -2.47 11.30 18.08
CA MET A 304 -1.90 12.49 17.44
C MET A 304 -2.93 13.11 16.49
N LEU A 305 -3.56 14.21 16.92
CA LEU A 305 -4.70 14.80 16.21
C LEU A 305 -4.51 16.32 16.03
N ASP A 306 -5.25 16.92 15.11
CA ASP A 306 -5.31 18.38 14.95
C ASP A 306 -5.85 19.08 16.22
N ASN A 307 -6.03 20.41 16.21
CA ASN A 307 -6.51 21.12 17.41
C ASN A 307 -8.04 21.17 17.60
N ALA A 308 -8.85 20.50 16.78
CA ALA A 308 -10.31 20.57 16.86
C ALA A 308 -10.84 20.08 18.23
N SER A 309 -11.82 20.79 18.81
CA SER A 309 -12.36 20.41 20.14
C SER A 309 -13.12 19.07 20.12
N ALA A 310 -13.70 18.69 18.98
CA ALA A 310 -14.39 17.41 18.80
C ALA A 310 -13.48 16.20 19.13
N ASN A 311 -12.17 16.34 18.87
CA ASN A 311 -11.19 15.30 19.13
C ASN A 311 -10.96 15.05 20.64
N ASP A 312 -11.20 16.02 21.52
CA ASP A 312 -11.16 15.78 22.98
C ASP A 312 -12.28 14.82 23.40
N THR A 313 -13.45 14.98 22.78
CA THR A 313 -14.64 14.18 23.07
C THR A 313 -14.50 12.77 22.47
N ALA A 314 -13.97 12.67 21.25
CA ALA A 314 -13.70 11.38 20.61
C ALA A 314 -12.70 10.53 21.41
N VAL A 315 -11.58 11.11 21.84
CA VAL A 315 -10.57 10.39 22.63
C VAL A 315 -11.11 9.97 24.00
N GLU A 316 -11.88 10.84 24.67
CA GLU A 316 -12.53 10.47 25.93
C GLU A 316 -13.54 9.32 25.73
N PHE A 317 -14.30 9.33 24.64
CA PHE A 317 -15.24 8.25 24.30
C PHE A 317 -14.51 6.91 24.13
N ILE A 318 -13.50 6.87 23.27
CA ILE A 318 -12.71 5.66 22.97
C ILE A 318 -12.05 5.11 24.25
N LEU A 319 -11.34 5.97 24.98
CA LEU A 319 -10.55 5.53 26.13
C LEU A 319 -11.39 5.24 27.37
N LYS A 320 -12.62 5.73 27.45
CA LYS A 320 -13.54 5.33 28.51
C LYS A 320 -13.92 3.86 28.39
N ASP A 321 -13.99 3.34 27.16
CA ASP A 321 -14.27 1.94 26.87
C ASP A 321 -13.02 1.07 26.97
N LEU A 322 -11.93 1.43 26.28
CA LEU A 322 -10.69 0.64 26.28
C LEU A 322 -9.91 0.72 27.60
N CYS A 323 -9.93 1.87 28.27
CA CYS A 323 -9.13 2.14 29.47
C CYS A 323 -9.99 2.65 30.65
N PRO A 324 -10.99 1.87 31.13
CA PRO A 324 -11.91 2.33 32.18
C PRO A 324 -11.22 2.62 33.51
N TRP A 325 -10.03 2.05 33.74
CA TRP A 325 -9.20 2.32 34.92
C TRP A 325 -8.52 3.69 34.92
N MET A 326 -8.40 4.35 33.75
CA MET A 326 -7.81 5.69 33.68
C MET A 326 -8.80 6.75 34.18
N LYS A 327 -8.30 7.76 34.90
CA LYS A 327 -9.11 8.95 35.23
C LYS A 327 -9.34 9.78 33.97
N SER A 328 -10.43 10.54 33.91
CA SER A 328 -10.74 11.42 32.76
C SER A 328 -9.59 12.40 32.43
N LYS A 329 -8.87 12.92 33.45
CA LYS A 329 -7.68 13.76 33.22
C LYS A 329 -6.55 13.00 32.49
N GLN A 330 -6.32 11.72 32.82
CA GLN A 330 -5.30 10.89 32.17
C GLN A 330 -5.70 10.58 30.72
N ARG A 331 -6.97 10.23 30.48
CA ARG A 331 -7.48 9.99 29.12
C ARG A 331 -7.36 11.23 28.23
N ARG A 332 -7.69 12.41 28.74
CA ARG A 332 -7.47 13.67 27.99
C ARG A 332 -6.01 13.91 27.64
N HIS A 333 -5.06 13.56 28.51
CA HIS A 333 -3.63 13.68 28.22
C HIS A 333 -3.10 12.68 27.20
N ARG A 334 -3.88 11.66 26.81
CA ARG A 334 -3.52 10.76 25.69
C ARG A 334 -3.67 11.44 24.33
N ARG A 335 -4.38 12.56 24.24
CA ARG A 335 -4.45 13.36 23.02
C ARG A 335 -3.25 14.31 22.93
N LEU A 336 -2.44 14.11 21.90
CA LEU A 336 -1.37 15.00 21.48
C LEU A 336 -1.86 15.90 20.34
N ARG A 337 -1.19 17.05 20.17
CA ARG A 337 -1.53 18.04 19.15
C ARG A 337 -0.53 17.96 18.00
N CYS A 338 -1.07 17.83 16.79
CA CYS A 338 -0.31 17.75 15.55
C CYS A 338 0.61 18.97 15.38
N LEU A 339 1.92 18.73 15.25
CA LEU A 339 2.93 19.78 15.07
C LEU A 339 2.66 20.60 13.80
N GLY A 340 2.30 19.95 12.70
CA GLY A 340 1.97 20.65 11.45
C GLY A 340 0.81 21.64 11.63
N HIS A 341 -0.18 21.30 12.46
CA HIS A 341 -1.26 22.23 12.81
C HIS A 341 -0.77 23.38 13.70
N VAL A 342 0.13 23.11 14.65
CA VAL A 342 0.75 24.15 15.49
C VAL A 342 1.58 25.12 14.62
N ILE A 343 2.43 24.61 13.73
CA ILE A 343 3.21 25.41 12.77
C ILE A 343 2.27 26.26 11.91
N ASN A 344 1.16 25.70 11.43
CA ASN A 344 0.15 26.44 10.69
C ASN A 344 -0.44 27.60 11.51
N LEU A 345 -0.79 27.39 12.78
CA LEU A 345 -1.29 28.46 13.64
C LEU A 345 -0.24 29.54 13.89
N CYS A 346 1.02 29.15 14.14
CA CYS A 346 2.13 30.08 14.28
C CYS A 346 2.32 30.93 13.01
N CYS A 347 2.30 30.29 11.84
CA CYS A 347 2.44 30.97 10.55
C CYS A 347 1.25 31.89 10.26
N GLN A 348 0.01 31.47 10.54
CA GLN A 348 -1.16 32.34 10.39
C GLN A 348 -1.10 33.54 11.32
N ALA A 349 -0.68 33.34 12.56
CA ALA A 349 -0.51 34.43 13.52
C ALA A 349 0.65 35.37 13.13
N PHE A 350 1.71 34.83 12.51
CA PHE A 350 2.78 35.61 11.89
C PHE A 350 2.23 36.44 10.72
N LEU A 351 1.57 35.84 9.73
CA LEU A 351 1.10 36.54 8.53
C LEU A 351 -0.05 37.55 8.79
N MET A 352 -0.93 37.25 9.74
CA MET A 352 -2.23 37.94 9.89
C MET A 352 -2.44 38.56 11.28
N GLY A 353 -1.47 38.40 12.19
CA GLY A 353 -1.52 38.90 13.57
C GLY A 353 -2.37 38.06 14.52
N ARG A 354 -2.30 38.37 15.81
CA ARG A 354 -2.93 37.59 16.92
C ARG A 354 -4.44 37.37 16.83
N ASN A 355 -5.18 38.17 16.04
CA ASN A 355 -6.63 38.02 15.88
C ASN A 355 -7.02 37.28 14.59
N CYS A 356 -6.06 36.62 13.91
CA CYS A 356 -6.26 35.95 12.62
C CYS A 356 -7.48 35.01 12.62
N GLU A 357 -7.65 34.17 13.63
CA GLU A 357 -8.78 33.23 13.74
C GLU A 357 -10.14 33.91 13.64
N LYS A 358 -10.32 35.06 14.31
CA LYS A 358 -11.58 35.82 14.26
C LYS A 358 -11.84 36.39 12.87
N TYR A 359 -10.78 36.78 12.15
CA TYR A 359 -10.90 37.28 10.78
C TYR A 359 -11.18 36.14 9.80
N LEU A 360 -10.49 35.00 9.93
CA LEU A 360 -10.72 33.80 9.13
C LEU A 360 -12.15 33.29 9.29
N ALA A 361 -12.67 33.23 10.52
CA ALA A 361 -14.06 32.85 10.77
C ALA A 361 -15.08 33.81 10.12
N LYS A 362 -14.79 35.14 10.11
CA LYS A 362 -15.62 36.12 9.40
C LYS A 362 -15.55 35.93 7.88
N LEU A 363 -14.35 35.73 7.34
CA LEU A 363 -14.12 35.47 5.92
C LEU A 363 -14.93 34.25 5.46
N GLU A 364 -14.81 33.14 6.19
CA GLU A 364 -15.53 31.90 5.89
C GLU A 364 -17.06 32.09 5.95
N LYS A 365 -17.56 32.78 6.97
CA LYS A 365 -18.99 33.11 7.08
C LYS A 365 -19.51 33.95 5.90
N HIS A 366 -18.75 34.94 5.44
CA HIS A 366 -19.14 35.74 4.27
C HIS A 366 -19.01 34.95 2.97
N HIS A 367 -17.99 34.10 2.86
CA HIS A 367 -17.79 33.20 1.72
C HIS A 367 -18.95 32.21 1.57
N GLN A 368 -19.37 31.55 2.68
CA GLN A 368 -20.52 30.65 2.69
C GLN A 368 -21.85 31.33 2.32
N ARG A 369 -21.96 32.63 2.59
CA ARG A 369 -23.12 33.46 2.21
C ARG A 369 -23.06 33.98 0.77
N GLY A 370 -22.00 33.70 0.02
CA GLY A 370 -21.78 34.24 -1.32
C GLY A 370 -21.49 35.75 -1.35
N ASP A 371 -21.17 36.36 -0.20
CA ASP A 371 -20.93 37.81 -0.08
C ASP A 371 -19.47 38.14 -0.43
N TYR A 372 -19.14 37.96 -1.71
CA TYR A 372 -17.76 38.04 -2.19
C TYR A 372 -17.17 39.44 -2.13
N THR A 373 -17.98 40.49 -2.15
CA THR A 373 -17.55 41.88 -1.95
C THR A 373 -17.00 42.08 -0.54
N LYS A 374 -17.71 41.61 0.49
CA LYS A 374 -17.19 41.67 1.86
C LYS A 374 -15.97 40.79 2.08
N VAL A 375 -15.90 39.63 1.40
CA VAL A 375 -14.68 38.80 1.43
C VAL A 375 -13.49 39.57 0.89
N GLU A 376 -13.64 40.25 -0.26
CA GLU A 376 -12.58 41.07 -0.85
C GLU A 376 -12.15 42.24 0.06
N GLU A 377 -13.12 42.94 0.67
CA GLU A 377 -12.88 44.03 1.63
C GLU A 377 -12.15 43.57 2.89
N LEU A 378 -12.50 42.39 3.41
CA LEU A 378 -11.81 41.80 4.55
C LEU A 378 -10.37 41.44 4.18
N TRP A 379 -10.14 40.90 2.98
CA TRP A 379 -8.79 40.63 2.50
C TRP A 379 -7.94 41.89 2.36
N LYS A 380 -8.50 43.01 1.90
CA LYS A 380 -7.77 44.30 1.81
C LYS A 380 -7.15 44.74 3.13
N LYS A 381 -7.64 44.27 4.29
CA LYS A 381 -7.09 44.59 5.60
C LYS A 381 -5.74 43.92 5.90
N PHE A 382 -5.34 42.93 5.11
CA PHE A 382 -4.06 42.21 5.24
C PHE A 382 -2.96 42.77 4.32
N GLY A 383 -3.03 44.06 3.94
CA GLY A 383 -1.92 44.75 3.25
C GLY A 383 -1.51 44.11 1.91
N CYS A 384 -0.21 43.87 1.72
CA CYS A 384 0.35 43.25 0.51
C CYS A 384 -0.18 41.82 0.29
N LEU A 385 -0.34 41.01 1.35
CA LEU A 385 -0.90 39.65 1.27
C LEU A 385 -2.34 39.65 0.80
N GLY A 386 -3.16 40.54 1.35
CA GLY A 386 -4.55 40.73 0.95
C GLY A 386 -4.72 41.15 -0.51
N ARG A 387 -3.86 42.08 -0.97
CA ARG A 387 -3.82 42.51 -2.36
C ARG A 387 -3.42 41.38 -3.30
N LEU A 388 -2.40 40.61 -2.94
CA LEU A 388 -1.99 39.45 -3.72
C LEU A 388 -3.12 38.41 -3.80
N HIS A 389 -3.74 38.06 -2.68
CA HIS A 389 -4.87 37.12 -2.64
C HIS A 389 -6.00 37.54 -3.59
N ASN A 390 -6.42 38.81 -3.51
CA ASN A 390 -7.51 39.34 -4.34
C ASN A 390 -7.14 39.38 -5.83
N LEU A 391 -5.88 39.71 -6.17
CA LEU A 391 -5.39 39.69 -7.55
C LEU A 391 -5.38 38.27 -8.13
N VAL A 392 -4.78 37.33 -7.40
CA VAL A 392 -4.72 35.93 -7.83
C VAL A 392 -6.13 35.40 -8.06
N ARG A 393 -7.04 35.70 -7.13
CA ARG A 393 -8.46 35.37 -7.26
C ARG A 393 -9.10 36.02 -8.49
N TYR A 394 -8.83 37.30 -8.74
CA TYR A 394 -9.36 38.03 -9.90
C TYR A 394 -8.93 37.36 -11.21
N ILE A 395 -7.64 37.07 -11.37
CA ILE A 395 -7.06 36.45 -12.57
C ILE A 395 -7.61 35.04 -12.76
N ARG A 396 -7.69 34.25 -11.70
CA ARG A 396 -8.13 32.84 -11.76
C ARG A 396 -9.64 32.67 -11.88
N LEU A 397 -10.43 33.72 -11.70
CA LEU A 397 -11.89 33.68 -11.62
C LEU A 397 -12.54 33.18 -12.91
N THR A 398 -12.00 33.56 -14.08
CA THR A 398 -12.58 33.21 -15.39
C THR A 398 -11.49 32.72 -16.36
N PRO A 399 -11.83 31.81 -17.31
CA PRO A 399 -10.89 31.37 -18.34
C PRO A 399 -10.31 32.55 -19.14
N GLN A 400 -11.14 33.55 -19.49
CA GLN A 400 -10.71 34.71 -20.27
C GLN A 400 -9.62 35.51 -19.58
N ARG A 401 -9.70 35.70 -18.25
CA ARG A 401 -8.67 36.42 -17.49
C ARG A 401 -7.39 35.62 -17.33
N ARG A 402 -7.49 34.30 -17.24
CA ARG A 402 -6.33 33.39 -17.24
C ARG A 402 -5.61 33.46 -18.59
N GLU A 403 -6.38 33.41 -19.68
CA GLU A 403 -5.87 33.55 -21.05
C GLU A 403 -5.22 34.92 -21.24
N GLU A 404 -5.87 36.00 -20.81
CA GLU A 404 -5.32 37.36 -20.86
C GLU A 404 -3.98 37.45 -20.12
N PHE A 405 -3.89 36.94 -18.89
CA PHE A 405 -2.61 36.90 -18.15
C PHE A 405 -1.56 36.00 -18.82
N ALA A 406 -1.98 34.90 -19.46
CA ALA A 406 -1.09 34.02 -20.21
C ALA A 406 -0.52 34.67 -21.48
N THR A 407 -1.22 35.67 -22.06
CA THR A 407 -0.70 36.43 -23.21
C THR A 407 0.45 37.39 -22.86
N VAL A 408 0.64 37.69 -21.58
CA VAL A 408 1.77 38.50 -21.10
C VAL A 408 3.02 37.62 -21.09
N ILE A 409 3.88 37.81 -22.09
CA ILE A 409 5.14 37.10 -22.30
C ILE A 409 6.29 38.08 -22.11
N ILE A 410 7.27 37.71 -21.27
CA ILE A 410 8.49 38.51 -21.05
C ILE A 410 9.60 38.07 -21.99
N GLY A 411 9.76 36.76 -22.21
CA GLY A 411 10.84 36.18 -22.99
C GLY A 411 12.22 36.30 -22.33
N GLY A 412 13.27 36.02 -23.11
CA GLY A 412 14.66 36.06 -22.63
C GLY A 412 14.93 35.04 -21.51
N ASP A 413 15.69 35.46 -20.50
CA ASP A 413 16.08 34.63 -19.35
C ASP A 413 14.90 34.21 -18.45
N LEU A 414 13.76 34.90 -18.56
CA LEU A 414 12.55 34.61 -17.79
C LEU A 414 11.53 33.76 -18.57
N SER A 415 11.88 33.30 -19.77
CA SER A 415 10.98 32.51 -20.64
C SER A 415 10.47 31.21 -20.01
N GLN A 416 11.21 30.63 -19.05
CA GLN A 416 10.74 29.46 -18.29
C GLN A 416 9.53 29.75 -17.38
N PHE A 417 9.29 31.03 -17.06
CA PHE A 417 8.17 31.47 -16.24
C PHE A 417 6.99 32.01 -17.07
N ASP A 418 7.18 32.15 -18.38
CA ASP A 418 6.10 32.49 -19.30
C ASP A 418 5.06 31.36 -19.35
N GLY A 419 3.78 31.73 -19.44
CA GLY A 419 2.67 30.77 -19.43
C GLY A 419 2.38 30.11 -18.06
N LEU A 420 3.22 30.27 -17.04
CA LEU A 420 2.90 29.78 -15.69
C LEU A 420 1.66 30.48 -15.11
N GLU A 421 0.75 29.70 -14.53
CA GLU A 421 -0.40 30.22 -13.78
C GLU A 421 0.01 30.66 -12.36
N LEU A 422 -0.70 31.65 -11.81
CA LEU A 422 -0.63 31.99 -10.39
C LEU A 422 -1.26 30.90 -9.52
N ILE A 423 -0.73 30.66 -8.32
CA ILE A 423 -1.26 29.67 -7.39
C ILE A 423 -2.22 30.36 -6.42
N GLN A 424 -3.47 29.89 -6.35
CA GLN A 424 -4.45 30.41 -5.37
C GLN A 424 -4.09 29.89 -3.98
N ASN A 425 -3.85 30.80 -3.04
CA ASN A 425 -3.67 30.44 -1.64
C ASN A 425 -5.01 30.02 -0.99
N ASN A 426 -4.95 29.05 -0.08
CA ASN A 426 -6.06 28.67 0.80
C ASN A 426 -5.84 29.30 2.18
N SER A 427 -6.91 29.84 2.77
CA SER A 427 -6.89 30.43 4.11
C SER A 427 -6.59 29.43 5.22
N THR A 428 -6.87 28.14 5.04
CA THR A 428 -6.72 27.12 6.10
C THR A 428 -5.38 26.39 6.10
N ARG A 429 -4.56 26.51 5.06
CA ARG A 429 -3.26 25.81 4.93
C ARG A 429 -2.15 26.79 4.57
N TRP A 430 -1.27 27.06 5.51
CA TRP A 430 -0.23 28.07 5.38
C TRP A 430 0.79 27.80 4.25
N ASN A 431 1.12 26.53 3.95
CA ASN A 431 2.00 26.16 2.82
C ASN A 431 1.56 26.79 1.49
N LEU A 432 0.24 26.99 1.31
CA LEU A 432 -0.29 27.62 0.10
C LEU A 432 0.01 29.12 0.02
N TRP A 433 0.30 29.80 1.13
CA TRP A 433 0.82 31.16 1.12
C TRP A 433 2.25 31.20 0.59
N PHE A 434 3.11 30.30 1.06
CA PHE A 434 4.48 30.20 0.58
C PHE A 434 4.51 29.99 -0.94
N TYR A 435 3.83 28.95 -1.45
CA TYR A 435 3.77 28.71 -2.90
C TYR A 435 3.13 29.85 -3.70
N SER A 436 2.08 30.48 -3.16
CA SER A 436 1.42 31.62 -3.83
C SER A 436 2.34 32.83 -3.95
N ILE A 437 3.11 33.14 -2.90
CA ILE A 437 4.03 34.28 -2.90
C ILE A 437 5.25 33.96 -3.78
N THR A 438 5.89 32.80 -3.60
CA THR A 438 7.01 32.37 -4.44
C THR A 438 6.62 32.36 -5.92
N ARG A 439 5.43 31.84 -6.26
CA ARG A 439 4.94 31.91 -7.66
C ARG A 439 4.77 33.34 -8.14
N ALA A 440 4.22 34.24 -7.32
CA ALA A 440 4.04 35.63 -7.67
C ALA A 440 5.37 36.36 -7.89
N LEU A 441 6.40 36.05 -7.10
CA LEU A 441 7.75 36.57 -7.28
C LEU A 441 8.41 36.05 -8.57
N ASN A 442 8.24 34.77 -8.89
CA ASN A 442 8.76 34.19 -10.14
C ASN A 442 8.13 34.80 -11.41
N VAL A 443 6.92 35.34 -11.32
CA VAL A 443 6.22 35.98 -12.45
C VAL A 443 6.03 37.49 -12.21
N ARG A 444 6.91 38.10 -11.40
CA ARG A 444 6.82 39.49 -10.96
C ARG A 444 6.67 40.47 -12.13
N GLU A 445 7.50 40.35 -13.13
CA GLU A 445 7.53 41.23 -14.32
C GLU A 445 6.23 41.11 -15.12
N ARG A 446 5.68 39.88 -15.24
CA ARG A 446 4.37 39.65 -15.88
C ARG A 446 3.25 40.31 -15.09
N LEU A 447 3.31 40.21 -13.76
CA LEU A 447 2.33 40.82 -12.87
C LEU A 447 2.39 42.35 -12.90
N GLU A 448 3.58 42.96 -12.96
CA GLU A 448 3.75 44.41 -13.07
C GLU A 448 3.18 44.97 -14.38
N LEU A 449 3.30 44.23 -15.48
CA LEU A 449 2.67 44.57 -16.76
C LEU A 449 1.15 44.40 -16.74
N PHE A 450 0.65 43.38 -16.03
CA PHE A 450 -0.78 43.07 -15.96
C PHE A 450 -1.56 43.98 -14.99
N SER A 451 -0.96 44.34 -13.84
CA SER A 451 -1.59 45.15 -12.80
C SER A 451 -0.56 46.01 -12.07
N ALA A 452 -0.86 47.30 -11.89
CA ALA A 452 0.08 48.29 -11.37
C ALA A 452 0.70 47.96 -9.99
N ARG A 453 1.93 48.48 -9.79
CA ARG A 453 2.82 48.48 -8.61
C ARG A 453 2.36 47.72 -7.36
N TYR A 454 3.03 46.60 -7.10
CA TYR A 454 2.96 45.83 -5.86
C TYR A 454 4.10 46.20 -4.90
N HIS A 455 3.89 45.90 -3.61
CA HIS A 455 4.92 46.00 -2.58
C HIS A 455 5.80 44.76 -2.60
N TRP A 456 6.60 44.61 -3.66
CA TRP A 456 7.41 43.40 -3.89
C TRP A 456 8.43 43.14 -2.80
N PHE A 457 9.06 44.20 -2.29
CA PHE A 457 10.01 44.11 -1.19
C PHE A 457 9.40 43.48 0.08
N GLU A 458 8.15 43.82 0.42
CA GLU A 458 7.45 43.18 1.53
C GLU A 458 7.17 41.69 1.26
N LEU A 459 6.76 41.35 0.03
CA LEU A 459 6.48 39.97 -0.35
C LEU A 459 7.74 39.10 -0.38
N GLU A 460 8.86 39.60 -0.87
CA GLU A 460 10.17 38.91 -0.87
C GLU A 460 10.61 38.55 0.54
N LYS A 461 10.44 39.50 1.46
CA LYS A 461 10.76 39.26 2.87
C LYS A 461 9.84 38.24 3.53
N ILE A 462 8.53 38.35 3.29
CA ILE A 462 7.57 37.38 3.81
C ILE A 462 7.87 35.98 3.24
N GLU A 463 8.20 35.88 1.95
CA GLU A 463 8.62 34.62 1.33
C GLU A 463 9.84 34.02 2.02
N LEU A 464 10.85 34.84 2.32
CA LEU A 464 12.04 34.41 3.06
C LEU A 464 11.68 33.86 4.44
N ALA A 465 10.85 34.57 5.21
CA ALA A 465 10.42 34.09 6.53
C ALA A 465 9.57 32.81 6.44
N LEU A 466 8.76 32.66 5.39
CA LEU A 466 7.94 31.47 5.16
C LEU A 466 8.79 30.24 4.78
N LYS A 467 10.01 30.42 4.26
CA LYS A 467 10.94 29.30 4.01
C LYS A 467 11.28 28.55 5.29
N ASP A 468 11.38 29.24 6.42
CA ASP A 468 11.72 28.59 7.70
C ASP A 468 10.56 27.74 8.22
N PHE A 469 9.32 28.23 8.10
CA PHE A 469 8.12 27.44 8.38
C PHE A 469 8.03 26.20 7.46
N TYR A 470 8.47 26.34 6.20
CA TYR A 470 8.47 25.25 5.23
C TYR A 470 9.52 24.21 5.55
N ALA A 471 10.75 24.63 5.83
CA ALA A 471 11.80 23.76 6.30
C ALA A 471 11.40 23.03 7.58
N ALA A 472 10.82 23.73 8.58
CA ALA A 472 10.36 23.11 9.82
C ALA A 472 9.27 22.04 9.59
N THR A 473 8.37 22.28 8.64
CA THR A 473 7.33 21.29 8.28
C THR A 473 7.95 20.07 7.60
N LEU A 474 8.81 20.27 6.60
CA LEU A 474 9.50 19.18 5.91
C LEU A 474 10.38 18.34 6.84
N LEU A 475 11.06 18.97 7.80
CA LEU A 475 11.88 18.28 8.80
C LEU A 475 11.06 17.39 9.74
N SER A 476 9.75 17.62 9.84
CA SER A 476 8.86 16.89 10.74
C SER A 476 7.91 15.92 10.01
N GLU A 477 7.74 16.07 8.70
CA GLU A 477 6.87 15.23 7.89
C GLU A 477 7.46 13.84 7.63
N GLY A 478 6.60 12.86 7.36
CA GLY A 478 7.02 11.56 6.82
C GLY A 478 7.41 10.51 7.85
N LYS A 479 7.86 9.36 7.34
CA LYS A 479 8.00 8.11 8.12
C LYS A 479 9.32 7.95 8.84
N LYS A 480 10.17 8.97 8.91
CA LYS A 480 11.47 8.95 9.61
C LYS A 480 11.52 9.78 10.89
N THR A 481 10.57 10.70 11.07
CA THR A 481 10.45 11.59 12.23
C THR A 481 9.61 11.00 13.36
N SER A 482 9.97 11.34 14.59
CA SER A 482 9.32 10.91 15.82
C SER A 482 8.95 12.11 16.69
N LEU A 483 8.16 11.88 17.74
CA LEU A 483 7.85 12.90 18.73
C LEU A 483 9.11 13.49 19.40
N ALA A 484 10.24 12.78 19.39
CA ALA A 484 11.51 13.29 19.92
C ALA A 484 12.04 14.49 19.10
N ASP A 485 11.69 14.57 17.82
CA ASP A 485 12.12 15.63 16.89
C ASP A 485 11.25 16.90 16.99
N TRP A 486 10.19 16.84 17.81
CA TRP A 486 9.21 17.92 17.96
C TRP A 486 9.83 19.20 18.55
N PHE A 487 10.63 19.06 19.61
CA PHE A 487 11.23 20.20 20.30
C PHE A 487 12.38 20.82 19.52
N SER A 488 13.24 20.01 18.88
CA SER A 488 14.32 20.52 18.05
C SER A 488 13.80 21.34 16.88
N THR A 489 12.70 20.88 16.25
CA THR A 489 12.03 21.63 15.18
C THR A 489 11.50 22.97 15.67
N LEU A 490 10.85 23.01 16.84
CA LEU A 490 10.33 24.27 17.39
C LEU A 490 11.42 25.21 17.90
N ASP A 491 12.46 24.71 18.56
CA ASP A 491 13.60 25.55 18.98
C ASP A 491 14.27 26.16 17.74
N CYS A 492 14.43 25.40 16.65
CA CYS A 492 14.92 25.89 15.38
C CYS A 492 14.00 27.00 14.83
N LEU A 493 12.71 26.71 14.65
CA LEU A 493 11.75 27.68 14.11
C LEU A 493 11.66 28.96 14.96
N LEU A 494 11.69 28.85 16.29
CA LEU A 494 11.67 30.01 17.19
C LEU A 494 12.95 30.85 17.07
N ARG A 495 14.11 30.21 16.90
CA ARG A 495 15.37 30.91 16.64
C ARG A 495 15.30 31.68 15.32
N GLU A 496 14.91 31.02 14.23
CA GLU A 496 14.82 31.66 12.90
C GLU A 496 13.81 32.83 12.91
N ILE A 497 12.66 32.67 13.58
CA ILE A 497 11.68 33.76 13.77
C ILE A 497 12.29 34.92 14.57
N SER A 498 13.10 34.64 15.60
CA SER A 498 13.75 35.67 16.42
C SER A 498 14.82 36.43 15.64
N GLU A 499 15.63 35.75 14.83
CA GLU A 499 16.63 36.38 13.96
C GLU A 499 15.97 37.24 12.88
N THR A 500 14.89 36.72 12.29
CA THR A 500 14.03 37.46 11.34
C THR A 500 13.42 38.69 12.00
N LYS A 501 13.00 38.62 13.26
CA LYS A 501 12.43 39.76 13.99
C LYS A 501 13.42 40.92 14.13
N ASP A 502 14.67 40.62 14.48
CA ASP A 502 15.70 41.65 14.66
C ASP A 502 16.05 42.32 13.32
N HIS A 503 16.11 41.52 12.24
CA HIS A 503 16.30 42.04 10.88
C HIS A 503 15.16 42.97 10.40
N TYR A 504 13.91 42.76 10.84
CA TYR A 504 12.78 43.60 10.43
C TYR A 504 12.57 44.81 11.32
N HIS A 505 13.03 44.78 12.59
CA HIS A 505 12.94 45.95 13.47
C HIS A 505 13.79 47.12 12.93
N ASP A 506 14.96 46.82 12.36
CA ASP A 506 15.90 47.78 11.77
C ASP A 506 15.41 48.40 10.45
N ILE A 507 14.43 47.78 9.77
CA ILE A 507 13.91 48.27 8.48
C ILE A 507 12.69 49.18 8.68
N HIS A 508 11.99 49.07 9.81
CA HIS A 508 10.83 49.91 10.13
C HIS A 508 11.17 51.32 10.64
N THR A 509 12.45 51.63 10.85
CA THR A 509 12.92 52.97 11.23
C THR A 509 13.12 53.91 10.02
N GLU A 510 13.09 53.40 8.78
CA GLU A 510 13.34 54.18 7.56
C GLU A 510 12.09 54.49 6.70
N ASP A 511 10.96 53.78 6.88
CA ASP A 511 9.76 53.97 6.04
C ASP A 511 8.48 54.25 6.86
N ASP A 512 7.74 55.27 6.43
CA ASP A 512 6.62 55.89 7.11
C ASP A 512 5.47 54.91 7.48
N ASN A 513 5.17 54.91 8.78
CA ASN A 513 3.89 54.66 9.46
C ASN A 513 2.71 54.16 8.61
N ASN A 514 2.56 52.83 8.45
CA ASN A 514 1.23 52.20 8.51
C ASN A 514 1.16 50.69 8.77
N PHE A 515 2.25 50.04 9.21
CA PHE A 515 2.19 48.64 9.62
C PHE A 515 2.92 48.45 10.96
N THR A 516 2.17 48.45 12.06
CA THR A 516 2.73 48.23 13.41
C THR A 516 2.79 46.74 13.70
N TRP A 517 3.94 46.12 13.40
CA TRP A 517 4.33 44.85 14.01
C TRP A 517 4.61 45.12 15.49
N LYS A 518 3.58 45.03 16.34
CA LYS A 518 3.79 45.15 17.79
C LYS A 518 4.66 43.98 18.26
N GLN A 519 5.74 44.35 18.96
CA GLN A 519 6.77 43.54 19.63
C GLN A 519 6.21 42.57 20.69
N GLU A 520 5.28 41.71 20.31
CA GLU A 520 4.48 40.92 21.25
C GLU A 520 4.82 39.42 21.19
N TRP A 521 5.76 39.01 20.32
CA TRP A 521 6.22 37.62 20.16
C TRP A 521 7.54 37.30 20.87
N VAL A 522 8.00 38.19 21.74
CA VAL A 522 9.14 37.91 22.62
C VAL A 522 8.64 37.00 23.73
N LEU A 523 9.05 35.72 23.72
CA LEU A 523 9.07 34.92 24.94
C LEU A 523 9.90 35.71 25.95
N GLN A 524 9.24 36.24 27.00
CA GLN A 524 9.94 36.95 28.05
C GLN A 524 10.76 35.94 28.86
N GLY A 525 12.07 35.92 28.60
CA GLY A 525 13.10 35.51 29.54
C GLY A 525 13.32 33.99 29.68
N ASP A 526 14.58 33.64 29.90
CA ASP A 526 15.03 32.31 30.32
C ASP A 526 14.20 31.72 31.48
N GLU A 527 13.53 32.54 32.29
CA GLU A 527 12.66 32.10 33.38
C GLU A 527 11.40 31.36 32.92
N GLU A 528 10.72 31.80 31.85
CA GLU A 528 9.52 31.10 31.37
C GLU A 528 9.90 29.74 30.76
N LYS A 529 10.99 29.71 29.99
CA LYS A 529 11.59 28.48 29.44
C LYS A 529 12.01 27.52 30.56
N LYS A 530 12.68 28.03 31.59
CA LYS A 530 13.10 27.25 32.77
C LYS A 530 11.90 26.70 33.52
N ARG A 531 10.88 27.51 33.79
CA ARG A 531 9.63 27.07 34.46
C ARG A 531 8.91 26.00 33.65
N TRP A 532 8.84 26.16 32.33
CA TRP A 532 8.27 25.13 31.46
C TRP A 532 9.06 23.82 31.55
N PHE A 533 10.39 23.88 31.50
CA PHE A 533 11.26 22.72 31.58
C PHE A 533 11.10 21.97 32.91
N GLU A 534 11.11 22.68 34.04
CA GLU A 534 10.87 22.11 35.37
C GLU A 534 9.51 21.39 35.45
N ASN A 535 8.44 22.02 34.93
CA ASN A 535 7.12 21.41 34.88
C ASN A 535 7.08 20.17 33.97
N ALA A 536 7.78 20.20 32.83
CA ALA A 536 7.87 19.06 31.91
C ALA A 536 8.61 17.89 32.56
N GLN A 537 9.73 18.12 33.25
CA GLN A 537 10.45 17.08 33.98
C GLN A 537 9.58 16.42 35.05
N LEU A 538 8.82 17.22 35.81
CA LEU A 538 7.85 16.70 36.79
C LEU A 538 6.76 15.86 36.12
N ALA A 539 6.22 16.31 34.99
CA ALA A 539 5.19 15.59 34.25
C ALA A 539 5.69 14.24 33.70
N VAL A 540 6.91 14.20 33.15
CA VAL A 540 7.55 12.96 32.65
C VAL A 540 7.80 11.99 33.79
N LYS A 541 8.31 12.47 34.93
CA LYS A 541 8.50 11.64 36.13
C LYS A 541 7.18 11.08 36.65
N HIS A 542 6.14 11.91 36.73
CA HIS A 542 4.81 11.45 37.13
C HIS A 542 4.26 10.40 36.16
N LEU A 543 4.46 10.56 34.85
CA LEU A 543 4.06 9.57 33.85
C LEU A 543 4.79 8.23 34.05
N TRP A 544 6.11 8.26 34.27
CA TRP A 544 6.91 7.09 34.60
C TRP A 544 6.36 6.35 35.82
N GLU A 545 6.18 7.06 36.93
CA GLU A 545 5.74 6.49 38.21
C GLU A 545 4.32 5.90 38.16
N THR A 546 3.42 6.51 37.39
CA THR A 546 2.01 6.11 37.36
C THR A 546 1.67 5.05 36.31
N GLU A 547 2.39 5.03 35.19
CA GLU A 547 2.01 4.22 34.04
C GLU A 547 3.02 3.17 33.59
N TYR A 548 4.29 3.27 33.96
CA TYR A 548 5.35 2.39 33.45
C TYR A 548 6.09 1.64 34.56
N LYS A 549 6.46 2.32 35.64
CA LYS A 549 7.25 1.73 36.72
C LYS A 549 6.55 0.51 37.34
N GLY A 550 7.22 -0.64 37.32
CA GLY A 550 6.78 -1.89 37.92
C GLY A 550 5.65 -2.61 37.16
N ARG A 551 5.39 -2.24 35.90
CA ARG A 551 4.28 -2.79 35.10
C ARG A 551 4.67 -4.04 34.31
N TYR A 552 5.92 -4.15 33.90
CA TYR A 552 6.45 -5.23 33.08
C TYR A 552 7.62 -5.89 33.81
N PRO A 553 7.35 -6.85 34.72
CA PRO A 553 8.40 -7.54 35.45
C PRO A 553 9.42 -8.18 34.50
N VAL A 554 10.70 -8.05 34.85
CA VAL A 554 11.81 -8.70 34.16
C VAL A 554 11.90 -10.13 34.68
N GLU A 555 11.49 -11.13 33.89
CA GLU A 555 12.02 -12.48 34.08
C GLU A 555 13.50 -12.43 33.71
N MET A 556 14.39 -12.66 34.67
CA MET A 556 15.82 -12.78 34.40
C MET A 556 16.08 -14.04 33.58
N LEU A 557 15.93 -13.93 32.26
CA LEU A 557 16.40 -14.95 31.33
C LEU A 557 17.91 -14.81 31.14
N PRO A 558 18.64 -15.93 30.98
CA PRO A 558 20.07 -15.90 30.69
C PRO A 558 20.35 -15.07 29.42
N PRO A 559 21.49 -14.37 29.33
CA PRO A 559 21.82 -13.58 28.15
C PRO A 559 21.76 -14.45 26.88
N PRO A 560 21.06 -14.02 25.82
CA PRO A 560 21.09 -14.74 24.55
C PRO A 560 22.52 -14.79 24.01
N ALA A 561 22.93 -15.96 23.49
CA ALA A 561 24.23 -16.13 22.85
C ALA A 561 24.37 -15.14 21.68
N ARG A 562 25.40 -14.28 21.73
CA ARG A 562 25.67 -13.28 20.69
C ARG A 562 25.99 -13.96 19.36
N LYS A 563 25.35 -13.50 18.29
CA LYS A 563 25.94 -13.60 16.94
C LYS A 563 26.91 -12.43 16.76
N GLU A 564 28.15 -12.73 16.41
CA GLU A 564 29.16 -11.72 16.07
C GLU A 564 28.67 -10.88 14.88
N ARG A 565 28.75 -9.56 15.02
CA ARG A 565 28.68 -8.57 13.92
C ARG A 565 30.00 -7.81 13.94
N ASP A 566 30.41 -7.32 12.78
CA ASP A 566 31.66 -6.59 12.60
C ASP A 566 31.76 -5.37 13.55
N PRO A 567 32.95 -5.13 14.14
CA PRO A 567 33.15 -4.11 15.16
C PRO A 567 33.17 -2.69 14.58
N ASP A 568 32.35 -1.79 15.15
CA ASP A 568 32.48 -0.34 14.98
C ASP A 568 33.27 0.24 16.18
N PRO A 569 34.51 0.75 15.96
CA PRO A 569 35.40 1.23 17.02
C PRO A 569 34.89 2.43 17.84
N ALA A 570 33.91 3.19 17.34
CA ALA A 570 33.32 4.31 18.06
C ALA A 570 32.25 3.84 19.07
N PHE A 571 31.47 2.83 18.69
CA PHE A 571 30.35 2.31 19.49
C PHE A 571 30.75 1.30 20.56
N ASP A 572 31.85 0.55 20.35
CA ASP A 572 32.36 -0.34 21.40
C ASP A 572 32.78 0.43 22.66
N ARG A 573 33.30 1.66 22.52
CA ARG A 573 33.60 2.54 23.66
C ARG A 573 32.34 2.99 24.42
N GLN A 574 31.24 3.25 23.70
CA GLN A 574 29.93 3.64 24.26
C GLN A 574 29.26 2.49 25.02
N ARG A 575 29.44 1.26 24.54
CA ARG A 575 28.92 0.04 25.17
C ARG A 575 29.71 -0.32 26.42
N GLU A 576 31.03 -0.13 26.39
CA GLU A 576 31.92 -0.41 27.53
C GLU A 576 31.80 0.66 28.62
N HIS A 577 31.71 1.95 28.29
CA HIS A 577 31.55 3.04 29.27
C HIS A 577 30.26 2.93 30.08
N LYS A 578 29.16 2.44 29.45
CA LYS A 578 27.90 2.15 30.16
C LYS A 578 27.92 0.83 30.92
N ARG A 579 28.73 -0.17 30.55
CA ARG A 579 28.95 -1.39 31.38
C ARG A 579 29.73 -1.09 32.65
N ILE A 580 30.78 -0.26 32.57
CA ILE A 580 31.66 0.06 33.71
C ILE A 580 30.89 0.71 34.88
N ARG A 581 29.78 1.43 34.62
CA ARG A 581 28.90 1.98 35.67
C ARG A 581 27.80 1.00 36.15
N ILE A 582 27.54 -0.10 35.44
CA ILE A 582 26.54 -1.13 35.82
C ILE A 582 27.16 -2.19 36.75
N ASP A 583 28.48 -2.39 36.73
CA ASP A 583 29.20 -3.21 37.72
C ASP A 583 29.41 -2.49 39.08
N ALA A 584 28.94 -1.25 39.21
CA ALA A 584 28.77 -0.62 40.51
C ALA A 584 27.64 -1.33 41.27
N PRO A 585 27.77 -1.57 42.59
CA PRO A 585 26.81 -2.38 43.35
C PRO A 585 25.38 -1.88 43.11
N VAL A 586 24.46 -2.81 42.84
CA VAL A 586 23.04 -2.57 42.55
C VAL A 586 22.48 -1.61 43.60
N SER A 587 22.49 -0.33 43.24
CA SER A 587 21.89 0.71 44.06
C SER A 587 20.38 0.55 43.95
N THR A 588 19.66 0.72 45.06
CA THR A 588 18.19 0.78 45.13
C THR A 588 17.59 1.96 44.37
N THR A 589 18.32 2.54 43.42
CA THR A 589 17.97 3.74 42.68
C THR A 589 17.07 3.36 41.51
N ASP A 590 15.99 4.12 41.37
CA ASP A 590 15.03 3.99 40.28
C ASP A 590 15.71 4.11 38.90
N LEU A 591 15.35 3.24 37.94
CA LEU A 591 15.99 3.19 36.61
C LEU A 591 15.85 4.52 35.83
N TYR A 592 14.74 5.24 36.02
CA TYR A 592 14.55 6.55 35.38
C TYR A 592 15.52 7.58 35.99
N GLU A 593 15.66 7.62 37.31
CA GLU A 593 16.62 8.50 37.99
C GLU A 593 18.07 8.21 37.56
N GLN A 594 18.42 6.93 37.44
CA GLN A 594 19.72 6.51 36.92
C GLN A 594 19.93 7.01 35.48
N TYR A 595 18.93 6.87 34.62
CA TYR A 595 19.00 7.31 33.22
C TYR A 595 19.19 8.83 33.10
N ILE A 596 18.38 9.63 33.81
CA ILE A 596 18.49 11.09 33.74
C ILE A 596 19.79 11.63 34.35
N SER A 597 20.39 10.90 35.31
CA SER A 597 21.71 11.22 35.87
C SER A 597 22.88 10.78 34.99
N THR A 598 22.61 9.97 33.95
CA THR A 598 23.66 9.48 33.04
C THR A 598 24.02 10.59 32.06
N ASP A 599 25.32 10.81 31.87
CA ASP A 599 25.83 11.78 30.92
C ASP A 599 25.23 11.58 29.52
N ARG A 600 24.80 12.69 28.89
CA ARG A 600 24.30 12.69 27.51
C ARG A 600 25.39 12.17 26.58
N LEU A 601 25.01 11.27 25.67
CA LEU A 601 25.91 10.76 24.63
C LEU A 601 26.33 11.93 23.71
N HIS A 602 27.63 12.14 23.51
CA HIS A 602 28.21 13.21 22.68
C HIS A 602 28.19 12.93 21.16
N ASN A 603 27.27 12.08 20.68
CA ASN A 603 27.10 11.92 19.24
C ASN A 603 25.91 12.76 18.80
N GLU A 604 26.19 14.00 18.40
CA GLU A 604 25.21 14.96 17.87
C GLU A 604 24.54 14.46 16.57
N GLU A 605 25.09 13.41 15.95
CA GLU A 605 24.60 12.76 14.72
C GLU A 605 23.69 11.53 14.98
N ALA A 606 23.47 11.10 16.22
CA ALA A 606 22.65 9.91 16.49
C ALA A 606 21.15 10.22 16.31
N GLY A 607 20.55 9.70 15.25
CA GLY A 607 19.13 9.88 14.92
C GLY A 607 18.18 9.00 15.74
N CYS A 608 16.88 9.11 15.40
CA CYS A 608 15.82 8.36 16.07
C CYS A 608 16.01 6.82 15.99
N ASN A 609 16.54 6.31 14.88
CA ASN A 609 16.73 4.87 14.69
C ASN A 609 17.80 4.30 15.64
N GLU A 610 18.87 5.05 15.88
CA GLU A 610 19.94 4.72 16.80
C GLU A 610 19.42 4.74 18.25
N ALA A 611 18.57 5.71 18.58
CA ALA A 611 17.90 5.78 19.88
C ALA A 611 16.96 4.58 20.11
N ILE A 612 16.20 4.16 19.09
CA ILE A 612 15.37 2.96 19.14
C ILE A 612 16.23 1.72 19.35
N ALA A 613 17.33 1.56 18.59
CA ALA A 613 18.25 0.44 18.73
C ALA A 613 18.88 0.38 20.13
N TYR A 614 19.22 1.54 20.72
CA TYR A 614 19.73 1.65 22.08
C TYR A 614 18.76 1.07 23.11
N TRP A 615 17.47 1.39 23.00
CA TRP A 615 16.44 0.89 23.93
C TRP A 615 16.07 -0.57 23.67
N LEU A 616 16.04 -1.01 22.42
CA LEU A 616 15.83 -2.42 22.08
C LEU A 616 16.91 -3.32 22.68
N SER A 617 18.18 -2.88 22.66
CA SER A 617 19.28 -3.63 23.29
C SER A 617 19.16 -3.77 24.82
N ARG A 618 18.28 -2.99 25.44
CA ARG A 618 17.97 -2.99 26.89
C ARG A 618 16.55 -3.45 27.18
N TYR A 619 15.82 -3.91 26.17
CA TYR A 619 14.40 -4.24 26.31
C TYR A 619 14.17 -5.33 27.37
N ASP A 620 15.05 -6.33 27.44
CA ASP A 620 14.90 -7.42 28.40
C ASP A 620 15.49 -7.07 29.77
N SER A 621 16.54 -6.23 29.84
CA SER A 621 17.20 -5.87 31.10
C SER A 621 16.56 -4.68 31.83
N GLN A 622 15.89 -3.78 31.10
CA GLN A 622 15.25 -2.56 31.61
C GLN A 622 13.87 -2.37 30.98
N ARG A 623 13.03 -3.41 31.07
CA ARG A 623 11.78 -3.54 30.28
C ARG A 623 10.83 -2.37 30.40
N ASP A 624 10.53 -1.91 31.61
CA ASP A 624 9.64 -0.78 31.85
C ASP A 624 10.15 0.50 31.17
N LEU A 625 11.44 0.82 31.37
CA LEU A 625 12.05 2.06 30.86
C LEU A 625 12.24 2.01 29.33
N ALA A 626 12.63 0.84 28.81
CA ALA A 626 12.72 0.62 27.37
C ALA A 626 11.35 0.75 26.70
N ARG A 627 10.28 0.17 27.26
CA ARG A 627 8.91 0.37 26.74
C ARG A 627 8.49 1.82 26.83
N PHE A 628 8.79 2.51 27.94
CA PHE A 628 8.47 3.93 28.07
C PHE A 628 9.09 4.75 26.93
N ALA A 629 10.37 4.54 26.64
CA ALA A 629 11.05 5.23 25.55
C ALA A 629 10.50 4.84 24.17
N LEU A 630 10.32 3.55 23.90
CA LEU A 630 9.82 3.06 22.61
C LEU A 630 8.39 3.54 22.32
N ASP A 631 7.53 3.65 23.33
CA ASP A 631 6.19 4.22 23.19
C ASP A 631 6.23 5.69 22.74
N MET A 632 7.22 6.47 23.18
CA MET A 632 7.41 7.85 22.74
C MET A 632 7.98 7.92 21.32
N PHE A 633 8.99 7.12 21.01
CA PHE A 633 9.61 7.08 19.68
C PHE A 633 8.68 6.53 18.59
N ALA A 634 7.67 5.74 18.95
CA ALA A 634 6.68 5.24 18.02
C ALA A 634 5.77 6.33 17.44
N ILE A 635 5.59 7.45 18.16
CA ILE A 635 4.63 8.50 17.81
C ILE A 635 5.22 9.41 16.73
N SER A 636 4.51 9.57 15.62
CA SER A 636 4.83 10.62 14.64
C SER A 636 4.41 12.00 15.17
N PRO A 637 5.19 13.07 14.93
CA PRO A 637 4.85 14.42 15.40
C PRO A 637 3.69 15.05 14.61
N LEU A 638 3.40 14.54 13.40
CA LEU A 638 2.34 15.00 12.51
C LEU A 638 1.26 13.93 12.32
N SER A 639 0.06 14.39 11.99
CA SER A 639 -1.08 13.58 11.54
C SER A 639 -1.21 13.56 10.00
N ASP A 640 -0.12 13.85 9.29
CA ASP A 640 0.01 14.01 7.83
C ASP A 640 -0.33 12.74 7.03
N GLU A 641 -0.10 11.57 7.60
CA GLU A 641 -0.43 10.29 6.95
C GLU A 641 -1.94 10.16 6.65
N CYS A 642 -2.82 10.80 7.43
CA CYS A 642 -4.24 10.90 7.07
C CYS A 642 -4.44 11.76 5.82
N GLU A 643 -3.73 12.89 5.71
CA GLU A 643 -3.79 13.75 4.51
C GLU A 643 -3.24 13.04 3.27
N ARG A 644 -2.14 12.29 3.40
CA ARG A 644 -1.60 11.44 2.31
C ARG A 644 -2.62 10.40 1.85
N LEU A 645 -3.32 9.77 2.80
CA LEU A 645 -4.41 8.83 2.52
C LEU A 645 -5.56 9.51 1.74
N PHE A 646 -5.97 10.73 2.12
CA PHE A 646 -7.02 11.47 1.41
C PHE A 646 -6.60 11.93 0.03
N SER A 647 -5.36 12.39 -0.14
CA SER A 647 -4.81 12.78 -1.44
C SER A 647 -4.85 11.62 -2.43
N SER A 648 -4.47 10.42 -1.98
CA SER A 648 -4.56 9.20 -2.79
C SER A 648 -6.02 8.79 -3.05
N ALA A 649 -6.88 8.83 -2.03
CA ALA A 649 -8.30 8.51 -2.18
C ALA A 649 -9.03 9.45 -3.15
N LYS A 650 -8.61 10.72 -3.27
CA LYS A 650 -9.12 11.66 -4.27
C LYS A 650 -8.89 11.16 -5.70
N LEU A 651 -7.79 10.47 -5.97
CA LEU A 651 -7.51 9.84 -7.27
C LEU A 651 -8.35 8.56 -7.46
N THR A 652 -8.72 7.89 -6.37
CA THR A 652 -9.66 6.76 -6.42
C THR A 652 -11.09 7.20 -6.69
N ILE A 653 -11.54 8.28 -6.07
CA ILE A 653 -12.92 8.77 -6.12
C ILE A 653 -13.06 9.80 -7.25
N VAL A 654 -13.06 9.30 -8.49
CA VAL A 654 -13.25 10.10 -9.71
C VAL A 654 -14.48 9.63 -10.48
N ASP A 655 -14.98 10.42 -11.45
CA ASP A 655 -16.23 10.11 -12.19
C ASP A 655 -16.27 8.71 -12.80
N ARG A 656 -15.15 8.25 -13.39
CA ARG A 656 -15.01 6.89 -13.95
C ARG A 656 -15.11 5.76 -12.90
N ARG A 657 -15.04 6.12 -11.62
CA ARG A 657 -15.12 5.26 -10.44
C ARG A 657 -16.24 5.72 -9.47
N GLY A 658 -17.14 6.61 -9.89
CA GLY A 658 -18.12 7.26 -9.02
C GLY A 658 -19.15 6.32 -8.36
N ARG A 659 -19.22 5.06 -8.79
CA ARG A 659 -20.07 4.01 -8.21
C ARG A 659 -19.36 3.13 -7.18
N LEU A 660 -18.09 3.39 -6.85
CA LEU A 660 -17.39 2.66 -5.80
C LEU A 660 -18.09 2.92 -4.45
N LYS A 661 -18.35 1.82 -3.74
CA LYS A 661 -18.87 1.85 -2.38
C LYS A 661 -17.72 2.10 -1.39
N ALA A 662 -18.06 2.56 -0.18
CA ALA A 662 -17.05 2.88 0.85
C ALA A 662 -16.13 1.69 1.18
N ASP A 663 -16.68 0.47 1.24
CA ASP A 663 -15.94 -0.75 1.56
C ASP A 663 -14.77 -1.07 0.60
N ILE A 664 -14.96 -0.82 -0.69
CA ILE A 664 -13.89 -1.06 -1.69
C ILE A 664 -12.92 0.11 -1.80
N ILE A 665 -13.39 1.33 -1.49
CA ILE A 665 -12.49 2.48 -1.37
C ILE A 665 -11.52 2.22 -0.23
N GLU A 666 -12.04 1.85 0.95
CA GLU A 666 -11.25 1.42 2.11
C GLU A 666 -10.26 0.31 1.73
N ALA A 667 -10.75 -0.78 1.12
CA ALA A 667 -9.89 -1.89 0.74
C ALA A 667 -8.75 -1.48 -0.21
N CYS A 668 -9.03 -0.63 -1.21
CA CYS A 668 -8.01 -0.14 -2.14
C CYS A 668 -6.98 0.75 -1.45
N GLU A 669 -7.41 1.71 -0.66
CA GLU A 669 -6.51 2.68 -0.01
C GLU A 669 -5.66 2.02 1.09
N CYS A 670 -6.25 1.12 1.88
CA CYS A 670 -5.51 0.31 2.85
C CYS A 670 -4.49 -0.60 2.17
N LEU A 671 -4.88 -1.33 1.11
CA LEU A 671 -3.93 -2.18 0.39
C LEU A 671 -2.80 -1.37 -0.23
N ARG A 672 -3.08 -0.18 -0.80
CA ARG A 672 -2.05 0.72 -1.29
C ARG A 672 -1.07 1.09 -0.18
N ALA A 673 -1.57 1.48 0.99
CA ALA A 673 -0.74 1.83 2.15
C ALA A 673 0.09 0.64 2.67
N TRP A 674 -0.46 -0.58 2.64
CA TRP A 674 0.21 -1.78 3.15
C TRP A 674 1.22 -2.38 2.18
N TYR A 675 1.00 -2.28 0.87
CA TYR A 675 1.97 -2.72 -0.13
C TYR A 675 3.16 -1.76 -0.26
N GLY A 676 2.95 -0.48 0.03
CA GLY A 676 3.99 0.55 -0.08
C GLY A 676 4.40 0.83 -1.53
N LYS A 677 5.45 1.65 -1.70
CA LYS A 677 6.02 1.95 -3.01
C LYS A 677 6.71 0.71 -3.59
N PRO A 678 6.72 0.52 -4.93
CA PRO A 678 7.52 -0.53 -5.55
C PRO A 678 8.99 -0.36 -5.20
N GLN A 679 9.65 -1.39 -4.67
CA GLN A 679 11.10 -1.38 -4.52
C GLN A 679 11.72 -1.47 -5.91
N ALA A 680 12.43 -0.42 -6.34
CA ALA A 680 13.21 -0.48 -7.57
C ALA A 680 14.35 -1.49 -7.38
N GLU A 681 14.38 -2.54 -8.19
CA GLU A 681 15.52 -3.46 -8.22
C GLU A 681 16.75 -2.68 -8.73
N GLY A 682 17.73 -2.44 -7.85
CA GLY A 682 19.08 -2.05 -8.28
C GLY A 682 19.65 -0.70 -7.85
N ASN A 683 19.09 0.01 -6.86
CA ASN A 683 19.80 1.10 -6.17
C ASN A 683 19.60 0.97 -4.65
N SER A 684 20.49 0.23 -4.00
CA SER A 684 20.91 0.64 -2.66
C SER A 684 21.60 2.00 -2.84
N ASP A 685 21.16 3.03 -2.11
CA ASP A 685 21.73 4.39 -2.08
C ASP A 685 21.06 5.43 -2.99
N ILE A 686 19.73 5.43 -3.08
CA ILE A 686 19.01 6.70 -3.30
C ILE A 686 18.08 6.91 -2.11
N GLU A 687 18.47 7.89 -1.30
CA GLU A 687 17.70 8.42 -0.17
C GLU A 687 16.27 8.74 -0.61
N ASP A 688 15.32 8.33 0.24
CA ASP A 688 13.90 8.64 0.13
C ASP A 688 13.68 10.16 -0.01
N SER A 689 13.63 10.65 -1.24
CA SER A 689 13.04 11.95 -1.54
C SER A 689 11.52 11.74 -1.67
N GLU A 690 10.81 12.07 -0.59
CA GLU A 690 9.36 12.20 -0.58
C GLU A 690 8.94 13.47 -1.33
N ASN A 691 9.12 13.51 -2.66
CA ASN A 691 8.46 14.49 -3.52
C ASN A 691 7.41 13.76 -4.36
N GLU A 692 6.18 13.70 -3.86
CA GLU A 692 4.99 13.37 -4.65
C GLU A 692 4.32 14.69 -5.08
N ASP A 693 4.92 15.35 -6.07
CA ASP A 693 4.25 16.32 -6.93
C ASP A 693 4.52 15.88 -8.39
N ASP A 694 3.60 15.08 -8.92
CA ASP A 694 3.33 14.91 -10.36
C ASP A 694 1.84 14.65 -10.58
#